data_AF-A0A7Y0GVW3-F1
#
_entry.id   AF-A0A7Y0GVW3-F1
#
_cell.length_a   1.000
_cell.length_b   1.000
_cell.length_c   1.000
_cell.angle_alpha   90.00
_cell.angle_beta   90.00
_cell.angle_gamma   90.00
#
_symmetry.space_group_name_H-M   'P 1'
#
loop_
_entity.id
_entity.type
_entity.pdbx_description
1 polymer ?
#
loop_
_entity_poly.entity_id
_entity_poly.type
_entity_poly.pdbx_seq_one_letter_code
_entity_poly.pdbx_strand_id
1 'polypeptide(L)'
;MVGKAVGGGSSAVAASAHAACSRFRGTDPLVTGVTRRGLAKQVGFTDDFGGIPEARWMRAMTFERLVREERFASEVATTAVGRLGLDRPTEVVTVNANVNVDKTADLLEAAQTRAVNDGAATLIHGLAVPFVGFEDTRSTDVKPDFAVIASQVDGEGLSWLIVGDAKDYERVRSRIEDTRLLKGFLQVALGAESAAAWSRLPDGMSVHSYGVLAVPRNSFLQPEALVELIDDHRAEVRMRVEERRREAADTKYDESTDLASFVSHLQATFDPAACTTCTLFSYCRDELRRSTDPTDLLIELGIPPDIRPHVVGIVDGTGVLGRAPASAIASLTATLEGVAQSTGQLRLDPAGLPGTVNVVIAKSDAAALGIHGIALQRVTAQGRKPWKTTVFDDPQSPDTRRAVMRLLGRELSAAMAELRKASPAGPSPIHLVVPDMPTADVLVSIADNLAGVELSRLRWERDKQMGRKPLTFNGEDAQVPAALSESDRTAVSFLLEEDRARALTLRSPIVDVRGALARHVVAGGPAVSSYRLDYLTSWAHATPDDPLEHRTVTDEIEASCDTPGARLTNRRSDDVHRALAGSKSRRRPPGGGPADPARYDALVTEELDYKCRTLELALDALEAVPDSILREVHRAIEGDAQSVWRRRLSLHASDLVRFGRTYRHWRNSLVPIIESDGKCHSQLLALANPQAARDLAIDAGSREVALAAVVSVDPLVIDVASRRIGDGSRIVLLHVNGESSVEHPDIDVIAQGGSFKFSGMAVGPLSQSVSDTKAGHTVRFQWAPQNVPSLTAGDDLVIADFTWFSKLKGNRALNVDRPKPDEISAPKTTCEPDSYADAPAGHRYCCRPHEDAEADWSDQLAGRRARGELNPDVWPPVRNGDAFEVSPANAPTGDPIAQPATQPPEHLTIDDLD
;
A
#
# COMPACT_ATOMS: atom_id res chain seq x y z
N MET A 1 0.61 -26.08 40.04
CA MET A 1 0.91 -26.41 38.63
C MET A 1 0.57 -25.19 37.80
N VAL A 2 1.59 -24.56 37.21
CA VAL A 2 1.46 -23.34 36.38
C VAL A 2 0.81 -23.76 35.05
N GLY A 3 -0.20 -23.01 34.60
CA GLY A 3 -0.93 -23.32 33.36
C GLY A 3 -0.02 -23.24 32.14
N LYS A 4 -0.07 -24.26 31.26
CA LYS A 4 0.54 -24.20 29.93
C LYS A 4 -0.16 -23.10 29.14
N ALA A 5 0.59 -22.08 28.73
CA ALA A 5 0.08 -21.02 27.87
C ALA A 5 0.08 -21.53 26.43
N VAL A 6 -1.02 -22.17 26.02
CA VAL A 6 -1.21 -22.67 24.66
C VAL A 6 -1.63 -21.51 23.77
N GLY A 7 -0.72 -20.58 23.46
CA GLY A 7 -1.04 -19.35 22.72
C GLY A 7 -1.78 -19.60 21.40
N GLY A 8 -2.70 -18.70 21.04
CA GLY A 8 -3.26 -18.64 19.68
C GLY A 8 -4.78 -18.75 19.57
N GLY A 9 -5.51 -17.86 20.24
CA GLY A 9 -6.91 -17.54 19.88
C GLY A 9 -7.00 -16.46 18.77
N SER A 10 -5.88 -15.92 18.31
CA SER A 10 -5.81 -14.88 17.28
C SER A 10 -5.39 -15.45 15.91
N SER A 11 -5.91 -14.81 14.84
CA SER A 11 -5.56 -14.79 13.38
C SER A 11 -4.58 -15.79 12.77
N ALA A 12 -3.56 -16.26 13.48
CA ALA A 12 -2.49 -17.11 12.99
C ALA A 12 -2.93 -18.47 12.44
N VAL A 13 -4.17 -18.91 12.73
CA VAL A 13 -4.70 -20.20 12.24
C VAL A 13 -4.96 -20.19 10.74
N ALA A 14 -5.63 -19.15 10.21
CA ALA A 14 -6.16 -19.17 8.84
C ALA A 14 -5.48 -18.17 7.91
N ALA A 15 -5.05 -17.01 8.42
CA ALA A 15 -4.59 -15.89 7.61
C ALA A 15 -3.07 -15.67 7.64
N SER A 16 -2.29 -16.53 8.31
CA SER A 16 -0.85 -16.30 8.43
C SER A 16 -0.14 -16.55 7.10
N ALA A 17 0.57 -15.54 6.59
CA ALA A 17 1.46 -15.66 5.44
C ALA A 17 2.51 -16.78 5.61
N HIS A 18 2.84 -17.11 6.87
CA HIS A 18 3.85 -18.12 7.23
C HIS A 18 3.30 -19.54 7.29
N ALA A 19 1.99 -19.74 7.10
CA ALA A 19 1.36 -21.06 7.23
C ALA A 19 1.92 -22.10 6.23
N ALA A 20 2.58 -21.69 5.14
CA ALA A 20 3.24 -22.64 4.24
C ALA A 20 4.54 -23.24 4.81
N CYS A 21 5.17 -22.58 5.80
CA CYS A 21 6.47 -22.98 6.34
C CYS A 21 6.33 -24.12 7.35
N SER A 22 7.03 -25.25 7.13
CA SER A 22 7.04 -26.40 8.04
C SER A 22 7.56 -26.05 9.43
N ARG A 23 8.60 -25.22 9.55
CA ARG A 23 9.10 -24.77 10.86
C ARG A 23 8.07 -23.94 11.62
N PHE A 24 7.38 -23.03 10.95
CA PHE A 24 6.34 -22.22 11.57
C PHE A 24 5.16 -23.07 12.08
N ARG A 25 4.79 -24.10 11.30
CA ARG A 25 3.77 -25.08 11.66
C ARG A 25 4.20 -26.03 12.78
N GLY A 26 5.39 -26.61 12.69
CA GLY A 26 5.94 -27.54 13.69
C GLY A 26 6.34 -26.88 15.02
N THR A 27 6.44 -25.55 15.05
CA THR A 27 6.68 -24.77 16.28
C THR A 27 5.42 -24.09 16.84
N ASP A 28 4.25 -24.51 16.36
CA ASP A 28 2.98 -24.02 16.85
C ASP A 28 2.87 -24.17 18.39
N PRO A 29 2.24 -23.22 19.11
CA PRO A 29 2.05 -23.35 20.55
C PRO A 29 1.25 -24.59 20.97
N LEU A 30 0.44 -25.19 20.09
CA LEU A 30 -0.21 -26.48 20.32
C LEU A 30 0.79 -27.64 20.40
N VAL A 31 1.94 -27.51 19.71
CA VAL A 31 3.03 -28.51 19.70
C VAL A 31 3.98 -28.28 20.86
N THR A 32 4.45 -27.05 21.03
CA THR A 32 5.54 -26.72 21.97
C THR A 32 5.05 -26.33 23.36
N GLY A 33 3.80 -25.89 23.50
CA GLY A 33 3.25 -25.35 24.76
C GLY A 33 3.80 -23.97 25.16
N VAL A 34 4.54 -23.31 24.25
CA VAL A 34 5.15 -21.98 24.46
C VAL A 34 4.63 -21.01 23.39
N THR A 35 4.46 -19.72 23.73
CA THR A 35 4.10 -18.71 22.73
C THR A 35 5.24 -18.53 21.72
N ARG A 36 4.94 -18.10 20.49
CA ARG A 36 5.97 -17.97 19.44
C ARG A 36 7.08 -16.97 19.77
N ARG A 37 6.74 -15.82 20.41
CA ARG A 37 7.76 -14.88 20.94
C ARG A 37 8.54 -15.47 22.11
N GLY A 38 7.88 -16.23 22.97
CA GLY A 38 8.53 -16.97 24.06
C GLY A 38 9.52 -18.01 23.52
N LEU A 39 9.16 -18.72 22.47
CA LEU A 39 10.02 -19.65 21.75
C LEU A 39 11.24 -18.95 21.18
N ALA A 40 11.05 -17.85 20.44
CA ALA A 40 12.13 -17.05 19.87
C ALA A 40 13.13 -16.59 20.95
N LYS A 41 12.63 -16.10 22.09
CA LYS A 41 13.44 -15.76 23.26
C LYS A 41 14.18 -16.95 23.86
N GLN A 42 13.53 -18.11 23.98
CA GLN A 42 14.16 -19.32 24.54
C GLN A 42 15.26 -19.88 23.65
N VAL A 43 15.17 -19.72 22.32
CA VAL A 43 16.25 -20.08 21.38
C VAL A 43 17.31 -18.97 21.22
N GLY A 44 17.20 -17.87 21.97
CA GLY A 44 18.21 -16.80 22.03
C GLY A 44 18.00 -15.63 21.06
N PHE A 45 16.89 -15.58 20.33
CA PHE A 45 16.58 -14.55 19.32
C PHE A 45 15.27 -13.84 19.66
N THR A 46 15.32 -12.88 20.59
CA THR A 46 14.12 -12.13 20.98
C THR A 46 13.58 -11.36 19.77
N ASP A 47 12.27 -11.43 19.56
CA ASP A 47 11.58 -10.63 18.55
C ASP A 47 11.37 -9.20 19.07
N ASP A 48 12.26 -8.31 18.66
CA ASP A 48 12.26 -6.88 19.00
C ASP A 48 11.51 -6.01 17.96
N PHE A 49 11.15 -6.58 16.79
CA PHE A 49 10.61 -5.84 15.66
C PHE A 49 9.10 -6.07 15.45
N GLY A 50 8.58 -7.27 15.72
CA GLY A 50 7.17 -7.64 15.56
C GLY A 50 6.22 -7.07 16.63
N GLY A 51 6.73 -6.25 17.54
CA GLY A 51 5.95 -5.60 18.60
C GLY A 51 4.97 -4.55 18.07
N ILE A 52 3.93 -4.28 18.86
CA ILE A 52 2.97 -3.20 18.61
C ILE A 52 3.54 -1.90 19.22
N PRO A 53 3.63 -0.77 18.47
CA PRO A 53 3.95 0.53 19.07
C PRO A 53 2.93 0.96 20.14
N GLU A 54 3.38 1.59 21.23
CA GLU A 54 2.53 2.07 22.32
C GLU A 54 1.40 2.99 21.81
N ALA A 55 1.72 3.90 20.88
CA ALA A 55 0.72 4.78 20.27
C ALA A 55 -0.37 4.00 19.50
N ARG A 56 0.03 2.95 18.78
CA ARG A 56 -0.89 2.09 18.02
C ARG A 56 -1.75 1.24 18.96
N TRP A 57 -1.17 0.75 20.04
CA TRP A 57 -1.89 0.04 21.09
C TRP A 57 -2.95 0.94 21.75
N MET A 58 -2.58 2.15 22.15
CA MET A 58 -3.51 3.12 22.75
C MET A 58 -4.66 3.48 21.79
N ARG A 59 -4.38 3.58 20.50
CA ARG A 59 -5.39 3.79 19.46
C ARG A 59 -6.34 2.61 19.33
N ALA A 60 -5.84 1.38 19.27
CA ALA A 60 -6.67 0.17 19.21
C ALA A 60 -7.59 0.05 20.44
N MET A 61 -7.05 0.24 21.65
CA MET A 61 -7.83 0.23 22.89
C MET A 61 -8.91 1.34 22.91
N THR A 62 -8.61 2.49 22.32
CA THR A 62 -9.56 3.59 22.19
C THR A 62 -10.69 3.24 21.24
N PHE A 63 -10.38 2.61 20.09
CA PHE A 63 -11.38 2.13 19.13
C PHE A 63 -12.27 1.05 19.73
N GLU A 64 -11.70 0.04 20.39
CA GLU A 64 -12.44 -1.02 21.07
C GLU A 64 -13.40 -0.46 22.13
N ARG A 65 -12.99 0.59 22.86
CA ARG A 65 -13.87 1.30 23.81
C ARG A 65 -15.02 2.01 23.10
N LEU A 66 -14.81 2.61 21.93
CA LEU A 66 -15.87 3.24 21.15
C LEU A 66 -16.88 2.22 20.64
N VAL A 67 -16.44 1.04 20.19
CA VAL A 67 -17.34 -0.05 19.76
C VAL A 67 -18.27 -0.51 20.90
N ARG A 68 -17.83 -0.36 22.16
CA ARG A 68 -18.60 -0.68 23.38
C ARG A 68 -19.49 0.44 23.88
N GLU A 69 -19.37 1.63 23.32
CA GLU A 69 -20.18 2.77 23.74
C GLU A 69 -21.63 2.57 23.25
N GLU A 70 -22.61 2.84 24.12
CA GLU A 70 -24.01 2.42 23.95
C GLU A 70 -24.59 2.83 22.59
N ARG A 71 -24.25 4.05 22.15
CA ARG A 71 -24.66 4.59 20.86
C ARG A 71 -24.13 3.72 19.71
N PHE A 72 -22.81 3.48 19.65
CA PHE A 72 -22.22 2.70 18.56
C PHE A 72 -22.56 1.22 18.61
N ALA A 73 -22.67 0.62 19.81
CA ALA A 73 -23.14 -0.75 19.97
C ALA A 73 -24.55 -0.93 19.40
N SER A 74 -25.44 0.05 19.63
CA SER A 74 -26.79 0.07 19.06
C SER A 74 -26.78 0.20 17.53
N GLU A 75 -25.94 1.08 16.98
CA GLU A 75 -25.77 1.24 15.52
C GLU A 75 -25.21 -0.04 14.86
N VAL A 76 -24.24 -0.70 15.49
CA VAL A 76 -23.65 -1.96 15.01
C VAL A 76 -24.69 -3.08 15.00
N ALA A 77 -25.42 -3.27 16.10
CA ALA A 77 -26.45 -4.30 16.21
C ALA A 77 -27.59 -4.09 15.19
N THR A 78 -28.14 -2.89 15.11
CA THR A 78 -29.25 -2.57 14.19
C THR A 78 -28.82 -2.65 12.73
N THR A 79 -27.60 -2.20 12.40
CA THR A 79 -27.05 -2.34 11.04
C THR A 79 -26.87 -3.81 10.67
N ALA A 80 -26.33 -4.63 11.57
CA ALA A 80 -26.16 -6.06 11.35
C ALA A 80 -27.50 -6.76 11.09
N VAL A 81 -28.45 -6.62 12.01
CA VAL A 81 -29.78 -7.25 11.93
C VAL A 81 -30.52 -6.80 10.67
N GLY A 82 -30.53 -5.50 10.37
CA GLY A 82 -31.20 -4.97 9.18
C GLY A 82 -30.53 -5.37 7.86
N ARG A 83 -29.20 -5.51 7.83
CA ARG A 83 -28.47 -5.98 6.63
C ARG A 83 -28.81 -7.41 6.24
N LEU A 84 -29.17 -8.23 7.22
CA LEU A 84 -29.54 -9.63 7.04
C LEU A 84 -31.03 -9.80 6.70
N GLY A 85 -31.80 -8.71 6.63
CA GLY A 85 -33.23 -8.77 6.33
C GLY A 85 -34.07 -9.34 7.48
N LEU A 86 -33.52 -9.37 8.69
CA LEU A 86 -34.26 -9.76 9.90
C LEU A 86 -35.22 -8.65 10.32
N ASP A 87 -36.19 -8.98 11.17
CA ASP A 87 -37.14 -8.00 11.71
C ASP A 87 -36.45 -6.93 12.55
N ARG A 88 -37.05 -5.74 12.59
CA ARG A 88 -36.55 -4.64 13.44
C ARG A 88 -36.67 -5.06 14.90
N PRO A 89 -35.56 -5.03 15.68
CA PRO A 89 -35.64 -5.40 17.08
C PRO A 89 -36.45 -4.36 17.87
N THR A 90 -37.17 -4.82 18.89
CA THR A 90 -37.96 -3.96 19.80
C THR A 90 -37.06 -3.06 20.65
N GLU A 91 -35.89 -3.56 21.04
CA GLU A 91 -34.81 -2.83 21.71
C GLU A 91 -33.45 -3.47 21.41
N VAL A 92 -32.36 -2.75 21.71
CA VAL A 92 -31.00 -3.29 21.72
C VAL A 92 -30.48 -3.31 23.15
N VAL A 93 -30.07 -4.48 23.61
CA VAL A 93 -29.48 -4.66 24.95
C VAL A 93 -28.00 -4.96 24.82
N THR A 94 -27.15 -4.22 25.54
CA THR A 94 -25.70 -4.43 25.57
C THR A 94 -25.26 -5.10 26.86
N VAL A 95 -24.44 -6.15 26.77
CA VAL A 95 -23.90 -6.88 27.92
C VAL A 95 -22.43 -7.25 27.68
N ASN A 96 -21.69 -7.57 28.74
CA ASN A 96 -20.26 -7.90 28.66
C ASN A 96 -19.96 -9.24 29.33
N ALA A 97 -19.38 -10.18 28.57
CA ALA A 97 -18.98 -11.50 29.04
C ALA A 97 -17.61 -11.52 29.75
N ASN A 98 -16.88 -10.40 29.78
CA ASN A 98 -15.61 -10.22 30.46
C ASN A 98 -14.54 -11.26 30.09
N VAL A 99 -14.55 -11.72 28.83
CA VAL A 99 -13.62 -12.71 28.28
C VAL A 99 -13.60 -13.99 29.14
N ASN A 100 -14.79 -14.48 29.46
CA ASN A 100 -15.00 -15.64 30.31
C ASN A 100 -15.99 -16.61 29.67
N VAL A 101 -15.60 -17.88 29.54
CA VAL A 101 -16.36 -18.92 28.84
C VAL A 101 -17.70 -19.20 29.53
N ASP A 102 -17.71 -19.37 30.85
CA ASP A 102 -18.93 -19.65 31.60
C ASP A 102 -19.92 -18.50 31.50
N LYS A 103 -19.44 -17.27 31.72
CA LYS A 103 -20.27 -16.07 31.60
C LYS A 103 -20.78 -15.86 30.17
N THR A 104 -19.99 -16.23 29.16
CA THR A 104 -20.43 -16.17 27.76
C THR A 104 -21.64 -17.09 27.54
N ALA A 105 -21.60 -18.33 28.02
CA ALA A 105 -22.72 -19.26 27.89
C ALA A 105 -23.99 -18.75 28.60
N ASP A 106 -23.88 -18.29 29.85
CA ASP A 106 -25.01 -17.75 30.61
C ASP A 106 -25.67 -16.56 29.90
N LEU A 107 -24.85 -15.68 29.31
CA LEU A 107 -25.34 -14.51 28.57
C LEU A 107 -25.98 -14.89 27.23
N LEU A 108 -25.49 -15.94 26.54
CA LEU A 108 -26.11 -16.44 25.31
C LEU A 108 -27.50 -17.02 25.58
N GLU A 109 -27.68 -17.77 26.68
CA GLU A 109 -29.00 -18.31 27.07
C GLU A 109 -29.99 -17.17 27.41
N ALA A 110 -29.52 -16.17 28.16
CA ALA A 110 -30.33 -14.99 28.47
C ALA A 110 -30.65 -14.15 27.22
N ALA A 111 -29.75 -14.12 26.24
CA ALA A 111 -29.94 -13.42 24.97
C ALA A 111 -30.93 -14.16 24.05
N GLN A 112 -30.86 -15.49 23.97
CA GLN A 112 -31.84 -16.34 23.27
C GLN A 112 -33.25 -16.03 23.76
N THR A 113 -33.42 -16.07 25.09
CA THR A 113 -34.71 -15.86 25.73
C THR A 113 -35.31 -14.49 25.35
N ARG A 114 -34.51 -13.43 25.40
CA ARG A 114 -34.92 -12.06 25.01
C ARG A 114 -35.22 -11.94 23.52
N ALA A 115 -34.39 -12.55 22.67
CA ALA A 115 -34.60 -12.51 21.22
C ALA A 115 -35.92 -13.18 20.82
N VAL A 116 -36.22 -14.33 21.41
CA VAL A 116 -37.42 -15.11 21.11
C VAL A 116 -38.68 -14.50 21.73
N ASN A 117 -38.64 -14.12 23.01
CA ASN A 117 -39.85 -13.71 23.73
C ASN A 117 -40.19 -12.23 23.52
N ASP A 118 -39.17 -11.38 23.47
CA ASP A 118 -39.33 -9.93 23.49
C ASP A 118 -39.05 -9.30 22.12
N GLY A 119 -38.50 -10.07 21.17
CA GLY A 119 -38.06 -9.56 19.86
C GLY A 119 -36.86 -8.61 19.96
N ALA A 120 -36.10 -8.66 21.06
CA ALA A 120 -34.96 -7.79 21.30
C ALA A 120 -33.69 -8.31 20.60
N ALA A 121 -32.80 -7.40 20.20
CA ALA A 121 -31.44 -7.77 19.81
C ALA A 121 -30.49 -7.60 21.01
N THR A 122 -29.65 -8.61 21.26
CA THR A 122 -28.62 -8.51 22.31
C THR A 122 -27.24 -8.45 21.69
N LEU A 123 -26.46 -7.43 22.02
CA LEU A 123 -25.04 -7.36 21.69
C LEU A 123 -24.21 -7.74 22.93
N ILE A 124 -23.49 -8.86 22.84
CA ILE A 124 -22.57 -9.33 23.88
C ILE A 124 -21.16 -8.89 23.49
N HIS A 125 -20.43 -8.23 24.40
CA HIS A 125 -19.02 -7.88 24.23
C HIS A 125 -18.08 -8.83 24.97
N GLY A 126 -16.84 -8.94 24.48
CA GLY A 126 -15.75 -9.63 25.16
C GLY A 126 -16.06 -11.10 25.38
N LEU A 127 -16.43 -11.82 24.31
CA LEU A 127 -16.76 -13.23 24.40
C LEU A 127 -15.48 -14.06 24.62
N ALA A 128 -15.65 -15.23 25.22
CA ALA A 128 -14.68 -16.30 25.15
C ALA A 128 -15.41 -17.59 24.80
N VAL A 129 -14.96 -18.23 23.72
CA VAL A 129 -15.48 -19.50 23.24
C VAL A 129 -14.34 -20.50 23.12
N PRO A 130 -14.53 -21.77 23.55
CA PRO A 130 -13.48 -22.77 23.40
C PRO A 130 -13.07 -22.92 21.94
N PHE A 131 -11.77 -23.10 21.70
CA PHE A 131 -11.28 -23.30 20.35
C PHE A 131 -11.92 -24.54 19.72
N VAL A 132 -12.39 -24.43 18.48
CA VAL A 132 -13.09 -25.51 17.77
C VAL A 132 -12.38 -26.86 17.93
N GLY A 133 -13.11 -27.85 18.48
CA GLY A 133 -12.71 -29.23 18.82
C GLY A 133 -11.52 -29.40 19.76
N PHE A 134 -11.26 -28.39 20.60
CA PHE A 134 -10.35 -28.46 21.74
C PHE A 134 -11.06 -28.07 23.04
N GLU A 135 -12.39 -28.21 23.11
CA GLU A 135 -13.22 -27.85 24.27
C GLU A 135 -12.76 -28.54 25.57
N ASP A 136 -12.43 -29.84 25.51
CA ASP A 136 -11.99 -30.63 26.67
C ASP A 136 -10.48 -30.54 26.97
N THR A 137 -9.76 -29.75 26.18
CA THR A 137 -8.31 -29.54 26.35
C THR A 137 -8.06 -28.12 26.81
N ARG A 138 -7.03 -27.89 27.63
CA ARG A 138 -6.65 -26.53 28.09
C ARG A 138 -6.00 -25.70 26.96
N SER A 139 -6.69 -25.54 25.84
CA SER A 139 -6.33 -24.65 24.75
C SER A 139 -6.70 -23.19 25.08
N THR A 140 -6.12 -22.20 24.39
CA THR A 140 -6.54 -20.81 24.56
C THR A 140 -7.87 -20.58 23.84
N ASP A 141 -8.84 -20.02 24.56
CA ASP A 141 -10.15 -19.66 24.00
C ASP A 141 -10.02 -18.69 22.82
N VAL A 142 -10.91 -18.84 21.84
CA VAL A 142 -11.16 -17.83 20.80
C VAL A 142 -11.96 -16.69 21.42
N LYS A 143 -11.58 -15.46 21.11
CA LYS A 143 -12.11 -14.26 21.77
C LYS A 143 -12.70 -13.29 20.75
N PRO A 144 -13.89 -13.58 20.19
CA PRO A 144 -14.58 -12.59 19.36
C PRO A 144 -14.85 -11.33 20.18
N ASP A 145 -14.59 -10.15 19.60
CA ASP A 145 -14.80 -8.89 20.32
C ASP A 145 -16.26 -8.67 20.69
N PHE A 146 -17.20 -9.13 19.83
CA PHE A 146 -18.63 -9.09 20.11
C PHE A 146 -19.45 -10.13 19.34
N ALA A 147 -20.71 -10.28 19.70
CA ALA A 147 -21.69 -11.04 18.92
C ALA A 147 -23.08 -10.38 19.04
N VAL A 148 -23.88 -10.47 17.99
CA VAL A 148 -25.26 -9.98 17.94
C VAL A 148 -26.21 -11.17 17.90
N ILE A 149 -27.15 -11.22 18.83
CA ILE A 149 -28.17 -12.25 18.94
C ILE A 149 -29.52 -11.63 18.58
N ALA A 150 -30.25 -12.24 17.64
CA ALA A 150 -31.55 -11.76 17.17
C ALA A 150 -32.46 -12.94 16.77
N SER A 151 -33.77 -12.74 16.73
CA SER A 151 -34.73 -13.76 16.31
C SER A 151 -34.58 -14.16 14.84
N GLN A 152 -34.97 -15.39 14.50
CA GLN A 152 -35.10 -15.81 13.10
C GLN A 152 -36.47 -15.38 12.55
N VAL A 153 -36.54 -15.06 11.24
CA VAL A 153 -37.78 -14.61 10.59
C VAL A 153 -38.83 -15.72 10.49
N ASP A 154 -38.40 -16.96 10.22
CA ASP A 154 -39.31 -18.09 9.91
C ASP A 154 -39.29 -19.21 10.99
N GLY A 155 -38.61 -18.97 12.13
CA GLY A 155 -38.36 -19.98 13.16
C GLY A 155 -38.98 -19.64 14.51
N GLU A 156 -40.14 -20.21 14.83
CA GLU A 156 -40.69 -20.09 16.20
C GLU A 156 -39.71 -20.65 17.22
N GLY A 157 -39.34 -19.84 18.22
CA GLY A 157 -38.40 -20.25 19.26
C GLY A 157 -36.93 -20.27 18.84
N LEU A 158 -36.59 -19.86 17.61
CA LEU A 158 -35.23 -19.90 17.10
C LEU A 158 -34.57 -18.53 17.11
N SER A 159 -33.25 -18.51 17.29
CA SER A 159 -32.45 -17.29 17.15
C SER A 159 -31.17 -17.51 16.33
N TRP A 160 -30.59 -16.40 15.87
CA TRP A 160 -29.29 -16.35 15.23
C TRP A 160 -28.23 -15.79 16.17
N LEU A 161 -27.06 -16.43 16.19
CA LEU A 161 -25.81 -15.87 16.69
C LEU A 161 -25.00 -15.34 15.50
N ILE A 162 -24.85 -14.03 15.43
CA ILE A 162 -24.06 -13.33 14.41
C ILE A 162 -22.75 -12.91 15.08
N VAL A 163 -21.67 -13.65 14.79
CA VAL A 163 -20.35 -13.37 15.37
C VAL A 163 -19.75 -12.12 14.74
N GLY A 164 -19.07 -11.31 15.55
CA GLY A 164 -18.35 -10.15 15.04
C GLY A 164 -17.02 -9.89 15.73
N ASP A 165 -16.24 -9.04 15.10
CA ASP A 165 -14.91 -8.65 15.57
C ASP A 165 -14.63 -7.17 15.31
N ALA A 166 -13.77 -6.54 16.11
CA ALA A 166 -13.42 -5.13 15.96
C ALA A 166 -11.95 -4.99 15.54
N LYS A 167 -11.70 -4.18 14.51
CA LYS A 167 -10.36 -4.01 13.94
C LYS A 167 -10.07 -2.56 13.61
N ASP A 168 -9.02 -2.02 14.22
CA ASP A 168 -8.53 -0.64 14.00
C ASP A 168 -7.71 -0.53 12.71
N TYR A 169 -8.32 -0.88 11.58
CA TYR A 169 -7.66 -0.79 10.28
C TYR A 169 -7.49 0.67 9.86
N GLU A 170 -6.27 1.01 9.45
CA GLU A 170 -6.02 2.28 8.79
C GLU A 170 -6.74 2.32 7.45
N ARG A 171 -7.63 3.29 7.29
CA ARG A 171 -8.11 3.69 5.97
C ARG A 171 -6.99 4.48 5.31
N VAL A 172 -6.37 3.87 4.31
CA VAL A 172 -5.48 4.56 3.39
C VAL A 172 -6.34 5.00 2.21
N ARG A 173 -6.36 6.30 1.95
CA ARG A 173 -7.22 6.98 0.98
C ARG A 173 -8.70 6.83 1.36
N SER A 174 -9.49 6.13 0.55
CA SER A 174 -10.96 6.05 0.70
C SER A 174 -11.50 4.69 1.15
N ARG A 175 -10.63 3.68 1.32
CA ARG A 175 -11.02 2.30 1.65
C ARG A 175 -10.01 1.64 2.58
N ILE A 176 -10.45 0.54 3.19
CA ILE A 176 -9.56 -0.41 3.85
C ILE A 176 -9.06 -1.37 2.76
N GLU A 177 -7.81 -1.81 2.86
CA GLU A 177 -7.25 -2.81 1.95
C GLU A 177 -8.02 -4.13 2.05
N ASP A 178 -8.38 -4.71 0.90
CA ASP A 178 -9.17 -5.95 0.82
C ASP A 178 -8.49 -7.11 1.56
N THR A 179 -7.15 -7.17 1.52
CA THR A 179 -6.36 -8.19 2.25
C THR A 179 -6.50 -8.09 3.77
N ARG A 180 -6.64 -6.87 4.32
CA ARG A 180 -6.91 -6.68 5.76
C ARG A 180 -8.33 -7.06 6.11
N LEU A 181 -9.30 -6.67 5.27
CA LEU A 181 -10.70 -7.09 5.46
C LEU A 181 -10.84 -8.61 5.45
N LEU A 182 -10.19 -9.29 4.49
CA LEU A 182 -10.13 -10.75 4.42
C LEU A 182 -9.58 -11.34 5.73
N LYS A 183 -8.46 -10.82 6.25
CA LYS A 183 -7.88 -11.25 7.53
C LYS A 183 -8.85 -11.09 8.69
N GLY A 184 -9.54 -9.94 8.78
CA GLY A 184 -10.57 -9.69 9.79
C GLY A 184 -11.75 -10.66 9.69
N PHE A 185 -12.26 -10.91 8.48
CA PHE A 185 -13.37 -11.86 8.31
C PHE A 185 -12.97 -13.33 8.54
N LEU A 186 -11.71 -13.70 8.33
CA LEU A 186 -11.19 -15.01 8.76
C LEU A 186 -11.20 -15.17 10.29
N GLN A 187 -10.95 -14.10 11.05
CA GLN A 187 -11.09 -14.14 12.53
C GLN A 187 -12.55 -14.25 12.95
N VAL A 188 -13.45 -13.49 12.31
CA VAL A 188 -14.90 -13.62 12.53
C VAL A 188 -15.36 -15.06 12.23
N ALA A 189 -14.89 -15.66 11.14
CA ALA A 189 -15.19 -17.02 10.77
C ALA A 189 -14.63 -18.06 11.78
N LEU A 190 -13.46 -17.84 12.36
CA LEU A 190 -12.92 -18.68 13.43
C LEU A 190 -13.79 -18.64 14.70
N GLY A 191 -14.27 -17.44 15.07
CA GLY A 191 -15.24 -17.29 16.16
C GLY A 191 -16.55 -18.00 15.86
N ALA A 192 -17.06 -17.88 14.62
CA ALA A 192 -18.28 -18.54 14.16
C ALA A 192 -18.17 -20.07 14.18
N GLU A 193 -17.07 -20.63 13.66
CA GLU A 193 -16.82 -22.07 13.68
C GLU A 193 -16.65 -22.61 15.11
N SER A 194 -15.97 -21.85 15.97
CA SER A 194 -15.80 -22.24 17.39
C SER A 194 -17.12 -22.23 18.14
N ALA A 195 -17.95 -21.20 17.96
CA ALA A 195 -19.28 -21.15 18.56
C ALA A 195 -20.21 -22.24 18.01
N ALA A 196 -20.15 -22.54 16.71
CA ALA A 196 -21.00 -23.56 16.09
C ALA A 196 -20.66 -24.99 16.55
N ALA A 197 -19.40 -25.25 16.89
CA ALA A 197 -18.95 -26.53 17.41
C ALA A 197 -19.07 -26.65 18.93
N TRP A 198 -19.43 -25.56 19.63
CA TRP A 198 -19.41 -25.51 21.09
C TRP A 198 -20.60 -26.24 21.70
N SER A 199 -20.34 -27.17 22.62
CA SER A 199 -21.39 -27.98 23.25
C SER A 199 -22.39 -27.17 24.10
N ARG A 200 -22.02 -25.95 24.52
CA ARG A 200 -22.86 -25.06 25.34
C ARG A 200 -23.55 -23.96 24.55
N LEU A 201 -23.54 -24.01 23.21
CA LEU A 201 -24.40 -23.15 22.41
C LEU A 201 -25.87 -23.47 22.76
N PRO A 202 -26.71 -22.49 23.14
CA PRO A 202 -28.08 -22.76 23.57
C PRO A 202 -28.92 -23.51 22.53
N ASP A 203 -29.78 -24.42 22.99
CA ASP A 203 -30.75 -25.10 22.14
C ASP A 203 -31.66 -24.07 21.42
N GLY A 204 -31.84 -24.24 20.10
CA GLY A 204 -32.59 -23.30 19.28
C GLY A 204 -31.81 -22.05 18.84
N MET A 205 -30.54 -21.92 19.21
CA MET A 205 -29.61 -20.92 18.65
C MET A 205 -28.79 -21.54 17.52
N SER A 206 -28.64 -20.84 16.40
CA SER A 206 -27.76 -21.26 15.30
C SER A 206 -26.80 -20.14 14.93
N VAL A 207 -25.58 -20.49 14.51
CA VAL A 207 -24.61 -19.50 14.02
C VAL A 207 -24.98 -19.10 12.59
N HIS A 208 -25.11 -17.80 12.32
CA HIS A 208 -25.49 -17.29 11.00
C HIS A 208 -24.36 -17.49 9.97
N SER A 209 -24.71 -17.59 8.68
CA SER A 209 -23.75 -17.64 7.56
C SER A 209 -23.07 -16.29 7.27
N TYR A 210 -23.45 -15.23 7.99
CA TYR A 210 -22.90 -13.88 7.85
C TYR A 210 -22.21 -13.48 9.15
N GLY A 211 -21.13 -12.73 9.02
CA GLY A 211 -20.38 -12.16 10.13
C GLY A 211 -20.33 -10.64 10.07
N VAL A 212 -19.89 -10.02 11.16
CA VAL A 212 -19.78 -8.56 11.27
C VAL A 212 -18.36 -8.14 11.62
N LEU A 213 -17.78 -7.22 10.85
CA LEU A 213 -16.51 -6.58 11.17
C LEU A 213 -16.75 -5.10 11.50
N ALA A 214 -16.44 -4.69 12.73
CA ALA A 214 -16.48 -3.29 13.14
C ALA A 214 -15.12 -2.64 12.84
N VAL A 215 -15.12 -1.63 11.95
CA VAL A 215 -13.90 -0.94 11.51
C VAL A 215 -14.04 0.57 11.65
N PRO A 216 -12.93 1.34 11.75
CA PRO A 216 -12.99 2.80 11.69
C PRO A 216 -13.64 3.25 10.39
N ARG A 217 -14.66 4.11 10.50
CA ARG A 217 -15.37 4.79 9.41
C ARG A 217 -14.55 5.96 8.85
N ASN A 218 -13.80 6.65 9.70
CA ASN A 218 -13.05 7.84 9.34
C ASN A 218 -11.80 7.98 10.23
N SER A 219 -11.05 9.06 10.02
CA SER A 219 -9.87 9.40 10.80
C SER A 219 -10.12 9.66 12.29
N PHE A 220 -11.39 9.71 12.73
CA PHE A 220 -11.80 9.98 14.11
C PHE A 220 -12.22 8.72 14.88
N LEU A 221 -11.91 7.53 14.34
CA LEU A 221 -12.19 6.23 14.95
C LEU A 221 -13.69 5.93 15.16
N GLN A 222 -14.60 6.63 14.48
CA GLN A 222 -16.02 6.31 14.56
C GLN A 222 -16.27 4.90 13.98
N PRO A 223 -16.89 3.95 14.72
CA PRO A 223 -17.13 2.61 14.20
C PRO A 223 -18.13 2.58 13.03
N GLU A 224 -17.91 1.66 12.09
CA GLU A 224 -18.87 1.24 11.06
C GLU A 224 -18.90 -0.29 11.00
N ALA A 225 -20.10 -0.86 10.88
CA ALA A 225 -20.29 -2.31 10.75
C ALA A 225 -20.29 -2.73 9.27
N LEU A 226 -19.33 -3.57 8.91
CA LEU A 226 -19.30 -4.30 7.64
C LEU A 226 -19.91 -5.68 7.84
N VAL A 227 -20.89 -6.05 7.01
CA VAL A 227 -21.60 -7.34 7.10
C VAL A 227 -21.33 -8.12 5.83
N GLU A 228 -20.81 -9.33 5.98
CA GLU A 228 -20.35 -10.16 4.87
C GLU A 228 -20.77 -11.62 5.03
N LEU A 229 -21.02 -12.31 3.91
CA LEU A 229 -21.24 -13.74 3.88
C LEU A 229 -19.90 -14.45 4.12
N ILE A 230 -19.81 -15.24 5.19
CA ILE A 230 -18.55 -15.83 5.65
C ILE A 230 -18.44 -17.33 5.33
N ASP A 231 -19.29 -17.89 4.44
CA ASP A 231 -19.27 -19.33 4.14
C ASP A 231 -17.90 -19.80 3.58
N ASP A 232 -17.32 -19.05 2.65
CA ASP A 232 -15.99 -19.35 2.08
C ASP A 232 -14.90 -19.20 3.15
N HIS A 233 -14.96 -18.15 3.97
CA HIS A 233 -14.06 -17.91 5.09
C HIS A 233 -14.12 -19.05 6.11
N ARG A 234 -15.32 -19.52 6.44
CA ARG A 234 -15.58 -20.66 7.35
C ARG A 234 -15.05 -21.97 6.77
N ALA A 235 -15.18 -22.18 5.46
CA ALA A 235 -14.60 -23.34 4.79
C ALA A 235 -13.06 -23.33 4.86
N GLU A 236 -12.43 -22.18 4.65
CA GLU A 236 -10.99 -22.01 4.80
C GLU A 236 -10.52 -22.24 6.24
N VAL A 237 -11.20 -21.64 7.22
CA VAL A 237 -10.90 -21.84 8.64
C VAL A 237 -10.98 -23.32 9.02
N ARG A 238 -12.03 -24.05 8.61
CA ARG A 238 -12.17 -25.49 8.90
C ARG A 238 -11.00 -26.29 8.34
N MET A 239 -10.61 -26.01 7.08
CA MET A 239 -9.46 -26.67 6.44
C MET A 239 -8.18 -26.45 7.24
N ARG A 240 -7.94 -25.22 7.69
CA ARG A 240 -6.74 -24.81 8.43
C ARG A 240 -6.68 -25.36 9.85
N VAL A 241 -7.83 -25.40 10.53
CA VAL A 241 -7.96 -26.05 11.85
C VAL A 241 -7.63 -27.54 11.74
N GLU A 242 -8.15 -28.22 10.71
CA GLU A 242 -7.89 -29.64 10.48
C GLU A 242 -6.42 -29.90 10.13
N GLU A 243 -5.80 -29.02 9.33
CA GLU A 243 -4.35 -29.05 9.06
C GLU A 243 -3.56 -28.96 10.37
N ARG A 244 -3.81 -27.94 11.20
CA ARG A 244 -3.11 -27.75 12.48
C ARG A 244 -3.27 -28.94 13.43
N ARG A 245 -4.46 -29.56 13.48
CA ARG A 245 -4.69 -30.76 14.29
C ARG A 245 -3.86 -31.94 13.83
N ARG A 246 -3.83 -32.18 12.51
CA ARG A 246 -3.01 -33.25 11.92
C ARG A 246 -1.54 -33.04 12.28
N GLU A 247 -1.04 -31.82 12.13
CA GLU A 247 0.34 -31.50 12.44
C GLU A 247 0.69 -31.63 13.92
N ALA A 248 -0.19 -31.19 14.81
CA ALA A 248 0.00 -31.37 16.25
C ALA A 248 -0.03 -32.85 16.67
N ALA A 249 -0.75 -33.70 15.93
CA ALA A 249 -0.73 -35.15 16.15
C ALA A 249 0.55 -35.80 15.64
N ASP A 250 1.03 -35.36 14.48
CA ASP A 250 2.20 -35.92 13.78
C ASP A 250 3.54 -35.41 14.35
N THR A 251 3.58 -34.17 14.83
CA THR A 251 4.78 -33.51 15.38
C THR A 251 4.67 -33.42 16.90
N LYS A 252 5.48 -34.20 17.63
CA LYS A 252 5.51 -34.16 19.09
C LYS A 252 6.81 -33.56 19.60
N TYR A 253 6.69 -32.51 20.39
CA TYR A 253 7.80 -31.97 21.16
C TYR A 253 7.88 -32.69 22.52
N ASP A 254 9.03 -33.30 22.79
CA ASP A 254 9.36 -33.86 24.10
C ASP A 254 10.10 -32.79 24.91
N GLU A 255 9.56 -32.41 26.07
CA GLU A 255 10.16 -31.39 26.96
C GLU A 255 11.57 -31.77 27.46
N SER A 256 11.98 -33.04 27.33
CA SER A 256 13.34 -33.49 27.61
C SER A 256 14.35 -33.22 26.49
N THR A 257 13.87 -32.86 25.28
CA THR A 257 14.70 -32.49 24.13
C THR A 257 15.10 -31.02 24.23
N ASP A 258 16.33 -30.70 23.86
CA ASP A 258 16.76 -29.31 23.73
C ASP A 258 15.92 -28.58 22.67
N LEU A 259 15.31 -27.45 23.06
CA LEU A 259 14.37 -26.72 22.22
C LEU A 259 15.01 -26.16 20.96
N ALA A 260 16.27 -25.70 21.03
CA ALA A 260 16.98 -25.19 19.85
C ALA A 260 17.23 -26.31 18.83
N SER A 261 17.60 -27.50 19.30
CA SER A 261 17.72 -28.71 18.48
C SER A 261 16.38 -29.12 17.86
N PHE A 262 15.28 -28.98 18.61
CA PHE A 262 13.93 -29.18 18.08
C PHE A 262 13.52 -28.10 17.06
N VAL A 263 13.90 -26.84 17.18
CA VAL A 263 13.53 -25.86 16.14
C VAL A 263 14.36 -26.09 14.86
N SER A 264 15.65 -26.40 15.01
CA SER A 264 16.58 -26.55 13.88
C SER A 264 16.23 -27.75 12.98
N HIS A 265 15.75 -28.87 13.55
CA HIS A 265 15.38 -30.05 12.73
C HIS A 265 14.18 -29.81 11.80
N LEU A 266 13.37 -28.78 12.06
CA LEU A 266 12.26 -28.41 11.19
C LEU A 266 12.77 -27.57 10.03
N GLN A 267 12.45 -27.97 8.79
CA GLN A 267 12.85 -27.23 7.60
C GLN A 267 12.20 -25.83 7.57
N ALA A 268 13.01 -24.79 7.42
CA ALA A 268 12.52 -23.44 7.14
C ALA A 268 12.43 -23.20 5.63
N THR A 269 11.35 -22.56 5.20
CA THR A 269 11.21 -21.97 3.86
C THR A 269 11.46 -20.47 3.97
N PHE A 270 12.65 -20.08 4.44
CA PHE A 270 12.98 -18.69 4.69
C PHE A 270 12.86 -17.88 3.39
N ASP A 271 12.16 -16.76 3.47
CA ASP A 271 12.03 -15.75 2.44
C ASP A 271 12.14 -14.39 3.13
N PRO A 272 13.17 -13.57 2.85
CA PRO A 272 13.35 -12.30 3.53
C PRO A 272 12.19 -11.31 3.29
N ALA A 273 11.41 -11.44 2.21
CA ALA A 273 10.26 -10.58 1.94
C ALA A 273 9.02 -11.04 2.72
N ALA A 274 8.72 -12.34 2.70
CA ALA A 274 7.52 -12.88 3.33
C ALA A 274 7.67 -13.10 4.84
N CYS A 275 8.88 -13.39 5.34
CA CYS A 275 9.12 -13.78 6.74
C CYS A 275 9.27 -12.60 7.72
N THR A 276 9.19 -11.34 7.28
CA THR A 276 9.51 -10.16 8.12
C THR A 276 8.67 -10.03 9.40
N THR A 277 7.43 -10.53 9.41
CA THR A 277 6.58 -10.54 10.62
C THR A 277 6.66 -11.84 11.43
N CYS A 278 7.46 -12.82 10.99
CA CYS A 278 7.64 -14.07 11.71
C CYS A 278 8.51 -13.86 12.95
N THR A 279 8.06 -14.30 14.12
CA THR A 279 8.82 -14.18 15.37
C THR A 279 10.13 -14.99 15.36
N LEU A 280 10.28 -15.96 14.46
CA LEU A 280 11.51 -16.75 14.26
C LEU A 280 12.40 -16.21 13.12
N PHE A 281 12.07 -15.06 12.54
CA PHE A 281 12.81 -14.46 11.42
C PHE A 281 14.30 -14.34 11.73
N SER A 282 14.66 -13.70 12.86
CA SER A 282 16.05 -13.48 13.26
C SER A 282 16.82 -14.79 13.48
N TYR A 283 16.16 -15.82 14.04
CA TYR A 283 16.75 -17.14 14.23
C TYR A 283 17.04 -17.81 12.87
N CYS A 284 16.06 -17.83 11.96
CA CYS A 284 16.23 -18.46 10.65
C CYS A 284 17.27 -17.71 9.80
N ARG A 285 17.30 -16.37 9.88
CA ARG A 285 18.30 -15.55 9.21
C ARG A 285 19.70 -15.83 9.75
N ASP A 286 19.87 -15.94 11.07
CA ASP A 286 21.15 -16.25 11.69
C ASP A 286 21.66 -17.66 11.32
N GLU A 287 20.78 -18.66 11.23
CA GLU A 287 21.16 -19.99 10.72
C GLU A 287 21.75 -19.90 9.31
N LEU A 288 21.10 -19.17 8.39
CA LEU A 288 21.61 -18.96 7.04
C LEU A 288 22.95 -18.20 7.05
N ARG A 289 23.07 -17.16 7.91
CA ARG A 289 24.27 -16.34 7.98
C ARG A 289 25.51 -17.11 8.49
N ARG A 290 25.30 -18.13 9.33
CA ARG A 290 26.36 -19.01 9.85
C ARG A 290 26.68 -20.20 8.93
N SER A 291 25.82 -20.47 7.94
CA SER A 291 26.05 -21.55 7.00
C SER A 291 27.26 -21.27 6.10
N THR A 292 27.89 -22.36 5.67
CA THR A 292 28.98 -22.33 4.68
C THR A 292 28.53 -22.84 3.31
N ASP A 293 27.25 -23.25 3.17
CA ASP A 293 26.68 -23.62 1.88
C ASP A 293 26.43 -22.37 1.03
N PRO A 294 27.01 -22.24 -0.16
CA PRO A 294 26.76 -21.14 -1.09
C PRO A 294 25.27 -20.92 -1.40
N THR A 295 24.47 -21.98 -1.38
CA THR A 295 23.02 -21.94 -1.63
C THR A 295 22.26 -21.19 -0.53
N ASP A 296 22.75 -21.25 0.71
CA ASP A 296 22.10 -20.59 1.85
C ASP A 296 22.23 -19.07 1.78
N LEU A 297 23.32 -18.55 1.20
CA LEU A 297 23.42 -17.13 0.87
C LEU A 297 22.36 -16.72 -0.17
N LEU A 298 22.13 -17.54 -1.20
CA LEU A 298 21.06 -17.25 -2.18
C LEU A 298 19.67 -17.23 -1.53
N ILE A 299 19.43 -18.06 -0.52
CA ILE A 299 18.19 -18.05 0.27
C ILE A 299 18.12 -16.78 1.13
N GLU A 300 19.21 -16.40 1.82
CA GLU A 300 19.30 -15.17 2.62
C GLU A 300 18.95 -13.93 1.78
N LEU A 301 19.47 -13.86 0.55
CA LEU A 301 19.24 -12.75 -0.38
C LEU A 301 17.84 -12.76 -1.01
N GLY A 302 17.07 -13.84 -0.82
CA GLY A 302 15.73 -13.98 -1.38
C GLY A 302 15.69 -14.34 -2.87
N ILE A 303 16.75 -14.96 -3.40
CA ILE A 303 16.76 -15.42 -4.80
C ILE A 303 15.72 -16.55 -4.95
N PRO A 304 14.80 -16.48 -5.94
CA PRO A 304 13.79 -17.50 -6.17
C PRO A 304 14.37 -18.91 -6.41
N PRO A 305 13.75 -19.98 -5.90
CA PRO A 305 14.27 -21.36 -6.01
C PRO A 305 14.58 -21.83 -7.44
N ASP A 306 13.80 -21.36 -8.42
CA ASP A 306 13.96 -21.67 -9.85
C ASP A 306 15.17 -20.95 -10.48
N ILE A 307 15.62 -19.84 -9.90
CA ILE A 307 16.77 -19.07 -10.39
C ILE A 307 18.09 -19.56 -9.76
N ARG A 308 18.07 -20.05 -8.50
CA ARG A 308 19.28 -20.45 -7.75
C ARG A 308 20.25 -21.37 -8.53
N PRO A 309 19.79 -22.44 -9.21
CA PRO A 309 20.70 -23.32 -9.96
C PRO A 309 21.44 -22.63 -11.10
N HIS A 310 20.92 -21.50 -11.58
CA HIS A 310 21.49 -20.74 -12.69
C HIS A 310 22.50 -19.69 -12.25
N VAL A 311 22.58 -19.39 -10.95
CA VAL A 311 23.43 -18.31 -10.40
C VAL A 311 24.36 -18.78 -9.28
N VAL A 312 24.20 -19.99 -8.75
CA VAL A 312 25.07 -20.55 -7.68
C VAL A 312 26.56 -20.53 -8.03
N GLY A 313 26.87 -20.65 -9.33
CA GLY A 313 28.24 -20.56 -9.84
C GLY A 313 28.97 -19.25 -9.55
N ILE A 314 28.23 -18.16 -9.28
CA ILE A 314 28.78 -16.87 -8.86
C ILE A 314 29.27 -16.94 -7.41
N VAL A 315 28.54 -17.64 -6.55
CA VAL A 315 28.81 -17.68 -5.10
C VAL A 315 29.85 -18.75 -4.77
N ASP A 316 29.79 -19.93 -5.41
CA ASP A 316 30.72 -21.03 -5.15
C ASP A 316 32.06 -20.90 -5.90
N GLY A 317 32.19 -19.89 -6.78
CA GLY A 317 33.39 -19.61 -7.56
C GLY A 317 33.63 -20.53 -8.76
N THR A 318 32.69 -21.41 -9.11
CA THR A 318 32.80 -22.28 -10.30
C THR A 318 32.63 -21.49 -11.60
N GLY A 319 31.97 -20.33 -11.56
CA GLY A 319 31.72 -19.45 -12.71
C GLY A 319 30.71 -20.00 -13.72
N VAL A 320 30.09 -21.16 -13.46
CA VAL A 320 29.11 -21.76 -14.37
C VAL A 320 27.76 -21.07 -14.18
N LEU A 321 27.33 -20.34 -15.21
CA LEU A 321 26.05 -19.64 -15.24
C LEU A 321 25.04 -20.32 -16.14
N GLY A 322 23.81 -20.42 -15.66
CA GLY A 322 22.64 -20.74 -16.47
C GLY A 322 22.02 -19.49 -17.10
N ARG A 323 20.78 -19.63 -17.60
CA ARG A 323 19.99 -18.49 -18.07
C ARG A 323 19.27 -17.86 -16.88
N ALA A 324 19.79 -16.75 -16.38
CA ALA A 324 19.21 -16.00 -15.26
C ALA A 324 18.92 -14.53 -15.64
N PRO A 325 17.96 -13.86 -14.96
CA PRO A 325 17.75 -12.43 -15.10
C PRO A 325 19.01 -11.63 -14.78
N ALA A 326 19.25 -10.57 -15.54
CA ALA A 326 20.36 -9.65 -15.35
C ALA A 326 20.27 -8.91 -14.01
N SER A 327 19.05 -8.62 -13.52
CA SER A 327 18.83 -8.05 -12.20
C SER A 327 19.29 -8.96 -11.06
N ALA A 328 19.04 -10.27 -11.16
CA ALA A 328 19.49 -11.25 -10.16
C ALA A 328 21.02 -11.37 -10.14
N ILE A 329 21.65 -11.40 -11.32
CA ILE A 329 23.11 -11.42 -11.44
C ILE A 329 23.70 -10.14 -10.83
N ALA A 330 23.16 -8.97 -11.19
CA ALA A 330 23.63 -7.68 -10.68
C ALA A 330 23.53 -7.57 -9.15
N SER A 331 22.43 -8.04 -8.55
CA SER A 331 22.27 -8.05 -7.10
C SER A 331 23.29 -8.97 -6.41
N LEU A 332 23.58 -10.13 -6.99
CA LEU A 332 24.61 -11.05 -6.46
C LEU A 332 26.01 -10.45 -6.59
N THR A 333 26.34 -9.90 -7.75
CA THR A 333 27.62 -9.21 -7.97
C THR A 333 27.78 -8.05 -6.98
N ALA A 334 26.75 -7.21 -6.81
CA ALA A 334 26.79 -6.12 -5.83
C ALA A 334 27.02 -6.63 -4.40
N THR A 335 26.38 -7.74 -4.04
CA THR A 335 26.55 -8.36 -2.71
C THR A 335 27.98 -8.83 -2.47
N LEU A 336 28.61 -9.46 -3.47
CA LEU A 336 29.94 -10.04 -3.34
C LEU A 336 31.07 -8.99 -3.44
N GLU A 337 30.89 -7.98 -4.29
CA GLU A 337 31.88 -6.92 -4.51
C GLU A 337 31.75 -5.78 -3.51
N GLY A 338 30.59 -5.65 -2.85
CA GLY A 338 30.28 -4.54 -1.95
C GLY A 338 30.08 -3.20 -2.67
N VAL A 339 29.90 -3.22 -3.98
CA VAL A 339 29.67 -2.03 -4.80
C VAL A 339 28.40 -2.22 -5.61
N ALA A 340 27.52 -1.23 -5.61
CA ALA A 340 26.27 -1.33 -6.33
C ALA A 340 26.49 -1.41 -7.85
N GLN A 341 25.64 -2.20 -8.52
CA GLN A 341 25.72 -2.36 -9.98
C GLN A 341 24.82 -1.33 -10.67
N SER A 342 25.28 -0.79 -11.80
CA SER A 342 24.48 0.11 -12.63
C SER A 342 23.48 -0.68 -13.48
N THR A 343 22.27 -0.13 -13.64
CA THR A 343 21.29 -0.67 -14.59
C THR A 343 21.57 -0.23 -16.04
N GLY A 344 22.46 0.75 -16.23
CA GLY A 344 22.73 1.43 -17.50
C GLY A 344 21.67 2.45 -17.91
N GLN A 345 20.60 2.63 -17.13
CA GLN A 345 19.54 3.58 -17.45
C GLN A 345 19.99 5.03 -17.19
N LEU A 346 19.84 5.90 -18.19
CA LEU A 346 19.98 7.35 -18.01
C LEU A 346 18.73 7.96 -17.33
N ARG A 347 18.89 9.17 -16.82
CA ARG A 347 17.95 9.76 -15.86
C ARG A 347 16.69 10.34 -16.51
N LEU A 348 15.53 9.87 -16.06
CA LEU A 348 14.19 10.24 -16.59
C LEU A 348 13.34 11.07 -15.63
N ASP A 349 13.59 10.98 -14.33
CA ASP A 349 12.78 11.63 -13.30
C ASP A 349 13.03 13.16 -13.25
N PRO A 350 12.08 13.93 -12.70
CA PRO A 350 12.25 15.37 -12.53
C PRO A 350 12.80 15.77 -11.16
N ALA A 351 13.18 14.84 -10.26
CA ALA A 351 13.54 15.16 -8.89
C ALA A 351 14.73 16.13 -8.83
N GLY A 352 14.76 17.06 -7.88
CA GLY A 352 15.84 18.05 -7.83
C GLY A 352 15.91 19.04 -9.01
N LEU A 353 14.92 19.05 -9.92
CA LEU A 353 14.82 20.04 -11.00
C LEU A 353 13.86 21.18 -10.62
N PRO A 354 13.96 22.36 -11.25
CA PRO A 354 13.04 23.47 -10.97
C PRO A 354 11.58 23.05 -11.19
N GLY A 355 10.72 23.40 -10.23
CA GLY A 355 9.30 22.99 -10.25
C GLY A 355 8.97 21.83 -9.31
N THR A 356 9.96 21.24 -8.65
CA THR A 356 9.73 20.22 -7.61
C THR A 356 9.67 20.80 -6.20
N VAL A 357 8.91 20.13 -5.34
CA VAL A 357 8.86 20.38 -3.90
C VAL A 357 9.14 19.06 -3.18
N ASN A 358 10.28 19.01 -2.49
CA ASN A 358 10.67 17.89 -1.65
C ASN A 358 9.87 17.93 -0.35
N VAL A 359 9.35 16.78 0.07
CA VAL A 359 8.47 16.64 1.23
C VAL A 359 8.88 15.43 2.06
N VAL A 360 9.08 15.64 3.35
CA VAL A 360 9.20 14.57 4.35
C VAL A 360 8.22 14.82 5.49
N ILE A 361 7.70 13.76 6.08
CA ILE A 361 6.75 13.83 7.20
C ILE A 361 7.12 12.80 8.27
N ALA A 362 6.78 13.11 9.53
CA ALA A 362 6.76 12.15 10.62
C ALA A 362 5.30 11.81 10.94
N LYS A 363 4.85 10.61 10.56
CA LYS A 363 3.48 10.15 10.81
C LYS A 363 3.32 9.78 12.29
N SER A 364 2.14 10.08 12.85
CA SER A 364 1.74 9.56 14.15
C SER A 364 1.06 8.20 14.03
N ASP A 365 1.47 7.22 14.83
CA ASP A 365 0.80 5.91 14.91
C ASP A 365 -0.49 5.96 15.76
N ALA A 366 -0.69 7.05 16.51
CA ALA A 366 -1.90 7.28 17.30
C ALA A 366 -3.13 7.62 16.43
N ALA A 367 -2.95 7.93 15.14
CA ALA A 367 -4.06 8.16 14.22
C ALA A 367 -3.73 7.72 12.78
N ALA A 368 -4.75 7.36 12.01
CA ALA A 368 -4.57 6.95 10.62
C ALA A 368 -3.96 8.07 9.76
N LEU A 369 -4.40 9.32 10.00
CA LEU A 369 -3.98 10.51 9.26
C LEU A 369 -3.25 11.53 10.15
N GLY A 370 -2.63 11.07 11.25
CA GLY A 370 -1.93 11.94 12.19
C GLY A 370 -0.52 12.27 11.72
N ILE A 371 -0.07 13.51 11.91
CA ILE A 371 1.25 14.02 11.51
C ILE A 371 1.90 14.75 12.69
N HIS A 372 3.01 14.24 13.18
CA HIS A 372 3.84 14.91 14.19
C HIS A 372 4.56 16.13 13.62
N GLY A 373 5.04 16.05 12.39
CA GLY A 373 5.65 17.18 11.71
C GLY A 373 5.88 16.96 10.22
N ILE A 374 6.20 18.04 9.52
CA ILE A 374 6.46 18.09 8.08
C ILE A 374 7.67 18.99 7.81
N ALA A 375 8.51 18.60 6.86
CA ALA A 375 9.53 19.49 6.30
C ALA A 375 9.38 19.60 4.79
N LEU A 376 9.53 20.83 4.29
CA LEU A 376 9.36 21.17 2.87
C LEU A 376 10.59 21.88 2.32
N GLN A 377 11.02 21.51 1.12
CA GLN A 377 12.10 22.18 0.39
C GLN A 377 11.70 22.34 -1.08
N ARG A 378 11.54 23.58 -1.53
CA ARG A 378 11.26 23.87 -2.93
C ARG A 378 12.55 23.97 -3.74
N VAL A 379 12.53 23.47 -4.97
CA VAL A 379 13.65 23.55 -5.90
C VAL A 379 13.36 24.61 -6.97
N THR A 380 14.30 25.54 -7.14
CA THR A 380 14.20 26.63 -8.12
C THR A 380 15.33 26.54 -9.14
N ALA A 381 15.32 27.43 -10.14
CA ALA A 381 16.43 27.55 -11.09
C ALA A 381 17.78 27.91 -10.43
N GLN A 382 17.79 28.32 -9.16
CA GLN A 382 19.00 28.59 -8.37
C GLN A 382 19.40 27.41 -7.46
N GLY A 383 18.73 26.26 -7.60
CA GLY A 383 18.95 25.08 -6.77
C GLY A 383 17.92 24.92 -5.65
N ARG A 384 18.23 23.99 -4.73
CA ARG A 384 17.38 23.61 -3.60
C ARG A 384 17.36 24.74 -2.55
N LYS A 385 16.17 25.16 -2.11
CA LYS A 385 16.05 26.14 -1.01
C LYS A 385 16.32 25.48 0.35
N PRO A 386 16.55 26.24 1.43
CA PRO A 386 16.61 25.67 2.77
C PRO A 386 15.30 24.95 3.12
N TRP A 387 15.42 23.85 3.87
CA TRP A 387 14.27 23.15 4.44
C TRP A 387 13.49 24.05 5.40
N LYS A 388 12.16 23.94 5.35
CA LYS A 388 11.26 24.55 6.30
C LYS A 388 10.56 23.46 7.09
N THR A 389 10.92 23.32 8.35
CA THR A 389 10.39 22.30 9.27
C THR A 389 9.24 22.88 10.09
N THR A 390 8.21 22.09 10.35
CA THR A 390 7.07 22.43 11.22
C THR A 390 6.68 21.20 12.03
N VAL A 391 6.67 21.35 13.36
CA VAL A 391 6.17 20.36 14.32
C VAL A 391 4.77 20.79 14.79
N PHE A 392 3.88 19.82 15.00
CA PHE A 392 2.50 20.06 15.42
C PHE A 392 2.26 19.56 16.84
N ASP A 393 1.68 20.41 17.68
CA ASP A 393 1.33 20.10 19.06
C ASP A 393 0.18 19.09 19.18
N ASP A 394 -0.80 19.17 18.27
CA ASP A 394 -1.90 18.22 18.15
C ASP A 394 -1.83 17.50 16.80
N PRO A 395 -1.08 16.39 16.71
CA PRO A 395 -0.82 15.70 15.46
C PRO A 395 -2.07 15.07 14.83
N GLN A 396 -3.16 14.88 15.59
CA GLN A 396 -4.34 14.13 15.15
C GLN A 396 -5.48 15.06 14.69
N SER A 397 -5.40 16.34 15.03
CA SER A 397 -6.47 17.31 14.77
C SER A 397 -6.80 17.51 13.28
N PRO A 398 -8.06 17.86 12.97
CA PRO A 398 -8.45 18.37 11.66
C PRO A 398 -7.64 19.61 11.23
N ASP A 399 -7.25 20.44 12.19
CA ASP A 399 -6.52 21.68 11.93
C ASP A 399 -5.08 21.40 11.47
N THR A 400 -4.41 20.41 12.05
CA THR A 400 -3.11 19.92 11.58
C THR A 400 -3.20 19.41 10.15
N ARG A 401 -4.22 18.61 9.82
CA ARG A 401 -4.46 18.15 8.43
C ARG A 401 -4.62 19.32 7.45
N ARG A 402 -5.38 20.36 7.84
CA ARG A 402 -5.53 21.59 7.03
C ARG A 402 -4.21 22.36 6.95
N ALA A 403 -3.45 22.45 8.02
CA ALA A 403 -2.16 23.14 8.06
C ALA A 403 -1.14 22.49 7.12
N VAL A 404 -1.06 21.15 7.11
CA VAL A 404 -0.24 20.38 6.17
C VAL A 404 -0.58 20.74 4.72
N MET A 405 -1.87 20.69 4.34
CA MET A 405 -2.30 21.06 2.98
C MET A 405 -2.03 22.53 2.65
N ARG A 406 -2.17 23.43 3.62
CA ARG A 406 -1.86 24.85 3.44
C ARG A 406 -0.39 25.11 3.18
N LEU A 407 0.50 24.41 3.88
CA LEU A 407 1.95 24.53 3.70
C LEU A 407 2.35 24.00 2.32
N LEU A 408 1.89 22.80 1.96
CA LEU A 408 2.11 22.20 0.64
C LEU A 408 1.56 23.08 -0.49
N GLY A 409 0.32 23.55 -0.35
CA GLY A 409 -0.35 24.35 -1.36
C GLY A 409 0.34 25.68 -1.64
N ARG A 410 0.96 26.29 -0.62
CA ARG A 410 1.78 27.49 -0.78
C ARG A 410 3.02 27.24 -1.61
N GLU A 411 3.75 26.15 -1.33
CA GLU A 411 4.96 25.81 -2.10
C GLU A 411 4.64 25.36 -3.53
N LEU A 412 3.54 24.59 -3.73
CA LEU A 412 3.04 24.23 -5.06
C LEU A 412 2.64 25.47 -5.87
N SER A 413 1.91 26.40 -5.26
CA SER A 413 1.51 27.66 -5.92
C SER A 413 2.72 28.51 -6.31
N ALA A 414 3.73 28.58 -5.43
CA ALA A 414 4.98 29.27 -5.73
C ALA A 414 5.75 28.61 -6.88
N ALA A 415 5.86 27.27 -6.89
CA ALA A 415 6.47 26.51 -7.98
C ALA A 415 5.76 26.74 -9.32
N MET A 416 4.42 26.69 -9.33
CA MET A 416 3.63 27.00 -10.52
C MET A 416 3.86 28.42 -11.04
N ALA A 417 3.90 29.40 -10.14
CA ALA A 417 4.10 30.79 -10.52
C ALA A 417 5.49 31.01 -11.15
N GLU A 418 6.53 30.37 -10.62
CA GLU A 418 7.88 30.43 -11.18
C GLU A 418 7.97 29.79 -12.56
N LEU A 419 7.39 28.60 -12.76
CA LEU A 419 7.39 27.93 -14.06
C LEU A 419 6.59 28.70 -15.10
N ARG A 420 5.43 29.28 -14.73
CA ARG A 420 4.66 30.17 -15.63
C ARG A 420 5.44 31.41 -16.03
N LYS A 421 6.21 31.98 -15.10
CA LYS A 421 7.08 33.13 -15.41
C LYS A 421 8.20 32.75 -16.37
N ALA A 422 8.76 31.55 -16.24
CA ALA A 422 9.82 31.05 -17.13
C ALA A 422 9.29 30.65 -18.52
N SER A 423 8.08 30.10 -18.61
CA SER A 423 7.47 29.63 -19.86
C SER A 423 5.95 29.87 -19.87
N PRO A 424 5.49 31.08 -20.26
CA PRO A 424 4.07 31.45 -20.17
C PRO A 424 3.14 30.61 -21.07
N ALA A 425 3.60 30.25 -22.28
CA ALA A 425 2.78 29.55 -23.27
C ALA A 425 2.62 28.04 -23.01
N GLY A 426 3.45 27.47 -22.13
CA GLY A 426 3.49 26.04 -21.85
C GLY A 426 4.37 25.73 -20.64
N PRO A 427 3.90 26.05 -19.42
CA PRO A 427 4.69 25.84 -18.22
C PRO A 427 4.89 24.34 -17.96
N SER A 428 6.13 23.96 -17.67
CA SER A 428 6.52 22.60 -17.28
C SER A 428 5.65 22.05 -16.14
N PRO A 429 5.56 20.71 -16.02
CA PRO A 429 4.87 20.10 -14.88
C PRO A 429 5.57 20.42 -13.55
N ILE A 430 4.79 20.49 -12.47
CA ILE A 430 5.28 20.56 -11.09
C ILE A 430 5.25 19.16 -10.46
N HIS A 431 6.09 18.88 -9.48
CA HIS A 431 6.06 17.58 -8.81
C HIS A 431 6.26 17.71 -7.30
N LEU A 432 5.60 16.83 -6.54
CA LEU A 432 6.03 16.53 -5.17
C LEU A 432 7.08 15.43 -5.22
N VAL A 433 8.11 15.53 -4.39
CA VAL A 433 9.19 14.54 -4.31
C VAL A 433 9.20 14.02 -2.89
N VAL A 434 8.96 12.72 -2.73
CA VAL A 434 8.83 12.04 -1.44
C VAL A 434 9.86 10.92 -1.32
N PRO A 435 10.25 10.53 -0.09
CA PRO A 435 11.20 9.45 0.10
C PRO A 435 10.68 8.10 -0.40
N ASP A 436 9.37 7.83 -0.26
CA ASP A 436 8.72 6.58 -0.65
C ASP A 436 7.21 6.74 -0.94
N MET A 437 6.60 5.73 -1.56
CA MET A 437 5.16 5.71 -1.83
C MET A 437 4.27 5.73 -0.58
N PRO A 438 4.59 5.02 0.52
CA PRO A 438 3.83 5.14 1.77
C PRO A 438 3.72 6.59 2.28
N THR A 439 4.74 7.42 2.08
CA THR A 439 4.68 8.85 2.39
C THR A 439 3.65 9.58 1.53
N ALA A 440 3.66 9.32 0.22
CA ALA A 440 2.65 9.86 -0.70
C ALA A 440 1.24 9.45 -0.27
N ASP A 441 1.04 8.17 0.08
CA ASP A 441 -0.25 7.62 0.48
C ASP A 441 -0.85 8.35 1.67
N VAL A 442 -0.06 8.70 2.68
CA VAL A 442 -0.54 9.48 3.84
C VAL A 442 -1.04 10.86 3.40
N LEU A 443 -0.28 11.57 2.55
CA LEU A 443 -0.66 12.91 2.05
C LEU A 443 -1.93 12.85 1.19
N VAL A 444 -2.02 11.88 0.29
CA VAL A 444 -3.20 11.65 -0.57
C VAL A 444 -4.41 11.30 0.29
N SER A 445 -4.24 10.52 1.37
CA SER A 445 -5.32 10.18 2.29
C SER A 445 -5.85 11.40 3.05
N ILE A 446 -4.97 12.31 3.46
CA ILE A 446 -5.37 13.60 4.05
C ILE A 446 -6.15 14.43 3.01
N ALA A 447 -5.71 14.46 1.76
CA ALA A 447 -6.39 15.16 0.68
C ALA A 447 -7.79 14.59 0.40
N ASP A 448 -7.94 13.26 0.30
CA ASP A 448 -9.24 12.60 0.12
C ASP A 448 -10.21 12.88 1.28
N ASN A 449 -9.71 12.86 2.52
CA ASN A 449 -10.51 13.23 3.69
C ASN A 449 -10.99 14.68 3.60
N LEU A 450 -10.10 15.64 3.33
CA LEU A 450 -10.44 17.06 3.24
C LEU A 450 -11.36 17.37 2.05
N ALA A 451 -11.21 16.68 0.92
CA ALA A 451 -12.14 16.77 -0.20
C ALA A 451 -13.54 16.30 0.21
N GLY A 452 -13.66 15.17 0.91
CA GLY A 452 -14.94 14.69 1.43
C GLY A 452 -15.61 15.68 2.41
N VAL A 453 -14.81 16.32 3.26
CA VAL A 453 -15.27 17.37 4.18
C VAL A 453 -15.75 18.60 3.41
N GLU A 454 -15.04 19.04 2.37
CA GLU A 454 -15.40 20.20 1.56
C GLU A 454 -16.67 19.97 0.73
N LEU A 455 -16.81 18.79 0.10
CA LEU A 455 -18.05 18.43 -0.61
C LEU A 455 -19.26 18.41 0.33
N SER A 456 -19.09 17.88 1.55
CA SER A 456 -20.15 17.91 2.56
C SER A 456 -20.50 19.35 2.97
N ARG A 457 -19.49 20.22 3.12
CA ARG A 457 -19.67 21.64 3.41
C ARG A 457 -20.49 22.36 2.34
N LEU A 458 -20.20 22.13 1.06
CA LEU A 458 -20.94 22.71 -0.07
C LEU A 458 -22.44 22.35 -0.03
N ARG A 459 -22.76 21.08 0.25
CA ARG A 459 -24.16 20.62 0.41
C ARG A 459 -24.89 21.37 1.52
N TRP A 460 -24.22 21.59 2.65
CA TRP A 460 -24.80 22.27 3.80
C TRP A 460 -24.90 23.78 3.62
N GLU A 461 -23.99 24.37 2.87
CA GLU A 461 -24.11 25.76 2.46
C GLU A 461 -25.36 25.95 1.58
N ARG A 462 -25.62 25.02 0.65
CA ARG A 462 -26.88 24.98 -0.10
C ARG A 462 -28.09 24.81 0.82
N ASP A 463 -28.04 23.92 1.81
CA ASP A 463 -29.14 23.77 2.78
C ASP A 463 -29.44 25.09 3.50
N LYS A 464 -28.41 25.77 4.01
CA LYS A 464 -28.57 27.09 4.66
C LYS A 464 -29.19 28.12 3.73
N GLN A 465 -28.75 28.19 2.47
CA GLN A 465 -29.30 29.10 1.47
C GLN A 465 -30.79 28.83 1.18
N MET A 466 -31.19 27.55 1.21
CA MET A 466 -32.58 27.13 1.02
C MET A 466 -33.44 27.19 2.30
N GLY A 467 -32.89 27.71 3.41
CA GLY A 467 -33.59 27.76 4.70
C GLY A 467 -33.76 26.40 5.38
N ARG A 468 -32.99 25.39 4.97
CA ARG A 468 -32.98 24.04 5.53
C ARG A 468 -31.90 23.90 6.60
N LYS A 469 -32.14 23.05 7.59
CA LYS A 469 -31.14 22.74 8.62
C LYS A 469 -30.03 21.85 8.03
N PRO A 470 -28.75 22.16 8.24
CA PRO A 470 -27.65 21.25 7.89
C PRO A 470 -27.72 19.97 8.69
N LEU A 471 -27.87 18.84 8.00
CA LEU A 471 -27.97 17.53 8.63
C LEU A 471 -26.88 16.57 8.13
N THR A 472 -26.36 15.74 9.03
CA THR A 472 -25.53 14.58 8.70
C THR A 472 -26.32 13.57 7.85
N PHE A 473 -25.65 12.53 7.37
CA PHE A 473 -26.32 11.46 6.63
C PHE A 473 -27.47 10.83 7.43
N ASN A 474 -27.26 10.62 8.73
CA ASN A 474 -28.24 10.00 9.65
C ASN A 474 -29.34 10.97 10.13
N GLY A 475 -29.34 12.22 9.64
CA GLY A 475 -30.37 13.21 10.00
C GLY A 475 -30.09 14.00 11.27
N GLU A 476 -28.88 13.90 11.84
CA GLU A 476 -28.46 14.65 13.02
C GLU A 476 -27.90 16.03 12.64
N ASP A 477 -27.79 16.94 13.61
CA ASP A 477 -27.22 18.27 13.35
C ASP A 477 -25.75 18.19 12.94
N ALA A 478 -25.45 18.78 11.77
CA ALA A 478 -24.10 18.84 11.24
C ALA A 478 -23.36 20.11 11.71
N GLN A 479 -22.11 19.94 12.14
CA GLN A 479 -21.20 21.08 12.30
C GLN A 479 -20.58 21.41 10.93
N VAL A 480 -20.93 22.58 10.39
CA VAL A 480 -20.41 23.02 9.08
C VAL A 480 -18.97 23.52 9.25
N PRO A 481 -17.98 22.85 8.63
CA PRO A 481 -16.57 23.23 8.75
C PRO A 481 -16.27 24.50 7.93
N ALA A 482 -15.11 25.11 8.18
CA ALA A 482 -14.63 26.23 7.35
C ALA A 482 -14.32 25.76 5.92
N ALA A 483 -14.51 26.63 4.93
CA ALA A 483 -14.11 26.35 3.55
C ALA A 483 -12.61 26.10 3.43
N LEU A 484 -12.20 25.28 2.46
CA LEU A 484 -10.79 25.17 2.10
C LEU A 484 -10.29 26.52 1.59
N SER A 485 -9.12 26.96 2.08
CA SER A 485 -8.42 28.10 1.48
C SER A 485 -7.96 27.76 0.06
N GLU A 486 -7.62 28.75 -0.76
CA GLU A 486 -7.08 28.52 -2.11
C GLU A 486 -5.83 27.63 -2.09
N SER A 487 -4.94 27.85 -1.12
CA SER A 487 -3.75 27.00 -0.92
C SER A 487 -4.14 25.58 -0.52
N ASP A 488 -5.07 25.44 0.43
CA ASP A 488 -5.54 24.13 0.89
C ASP A 488 -6.15 23.35 -0.29
N ARG A 489 -7.02 23.99 -1.08
CA ARG A 489 -7.68 23.39 -2.26
C ARG A 489 -6.68 23.05 -3.36
N THR A 490 -5.66 23.87 -3.58
CA THR A 490 -4.59 23.57 -4.57
C THR A 490 -3.85 22.28 -4.22
N ALA A 491 -3.43 22.12 -2.96
CA ALA A 491 -2.76 20.89 -2.51
C ALA A 491 -3.68 19.68 -2.56
N VAL A 492 -4.91 19.81 -2.05
CA VAL A 492 -5.91 18.74 -2.07
C VAL A 492 -6.18 18.28 -3.52
N SER A 493 -6.44 19.22 -4.42
CA SER A 493 -6.68 18.96 -5.84
C SER A 493 -5.48 18.27 -6.50
N PHE A 494 -4.26 18.74 -6.24
CA PHE A 494 -3.03 18.16 -6.81
C PHE A 494 -2.79 16.72 -6.31
N LEU A 495 -2.91 16.49 -5.00
CA LEU A 495 -2.72 15.15 -4.42
C LEU A 495 -3.79 14.16 -4.88
N LEU A 496 -5.01 14.62 -5.18
CA LEU A 496 -6.02 13.75 -5.79
C LEU A 496 -5.67 13.35 -7.24
N GLU A 497 -4.81 14.08 -7.94
CA GLU A 497 -4.28 13.61 -9.24
C GLU A 497 -3.42 12.36 -9.09
N GLU A 498 -2.73 12.17 -7.96
CA GLU A 498 -1.99 10.92 -7.69
C GLU A 498 -2.95 9.72 -7.63
N ASP A 499 -4.14 9.88 -7.03
CA ASP A 499 -5.15 8.82 -6.99
C ASP A 499 -5.75 8.54 -8.38
N ARG A 500 -5.91 9.58 -9.21
CA ARG A 500 -6.33 9.44 -10.62
C ARG A 500 -5.24 8.80 -11.48
N ALA A 501 -3.98 9.12 -11.21
CA ALA A 501 -2.82 8.63 -11.93
C ALA A 501 -2.40 7.23 -11.49
N ARG A 502 -2.89 6.68 -10.37
CA ARG A 502 -2.44 5.37 -9.83
C ARG A 502 -2.51 4.20 -10.81
N ALA A 503 -3.53 4.16 -11.67
CA ALA A 503 -3.66 3.12 -12.69
C ALA A 503 -2.79 3.39 -13.94
N LEU A 504 -2.17 4.56 -13.99
CA LEU A 504 -1.26 5.04 -15.01
C LEU A 504 0.16 4.99 -14.44
N THR A 505 1.13 4.79 -15.31
CA THR A 505 2.52 4.49 -14.96
C THR A 505 3.49 5.57 -15.43
N LEU A 506 3.09 6.37 -16.42
CA LEU A 506 3.89 7.49 -16.95
C LEU A 506 3.46 8.85 -16.41
N ARG A 507 2.33 8.92 -15.71
CA ARG A 507 1.83 10.14 -15.07
C ARG A 507 2.15 10.06 -13.59
N SER A 508 2.91 11.01 -13.10
CA SER A 508 3.53 10.94 -11.77
C SER A 508 3.60 12.35 -11.18
N PRO A 509 2.47 12.88 -10.65
CA PRO A 509 2.48 14.15 -9.95
C PRO A 509 3.35 14.09 -8.69
N ILE A 510 3.52 12.88 -8.13
CA ILE A 510 4.45 12.59 -7.04
C ILE A 510 5.58 11.70 -7.56
N VAL A 511 6.82 11.99 -7.17
CA VAL A 511 8.02 11.20 -7.47
C VAL A 511 8.47 10.50 -6.19
N ASP A 512 8.47 9.17 -6.22
CA ASP A 512 9.11 8.31 -5.22
C ASP A 512 10.62 8.26 -5.50
N VAL A 513 11.42 8.90 -4.64
CA VAL A 513 12.88 8.97 -4.81
C VAL A 513 13.55 7.61 -4.66
N ARG A 514 13.06 6.75 -3.76
CA ARG A 514 13.57 5.37 -3.62
C ARG A 514 13.31 4.60 -4.92
N GLY A 515 12.11 4.74 -5.48
CA GLY A 515 11.77 4.18 -6.78
C GLY A 515 12.63 4.70 -7.93
N ALA A 516 12.90 6.01 -7.96
CA ALA A 516 13.76 6.65 -8.96
C ALA A 516 15.21 6.16 -8.85
N LEU A 517 15.79 6.13 -7.64
CA LEU A 517 17.16 5.66 -7.41
C LEU A 517 17.34 4.18 -7.78
N ALA A 518 16.36 3.34 -7.44
CA ALA A 518 16.35 1.91 -7.82
C ALA A 518 16.30 1.68 -9.34
N ARG A 519 16.00 2.69 -10.17
CA ARG A 519 16.11 2.59 -11.63
C ARG A 519 17.55 2.67 -12.11
N HIS A 520 18.46 3.18 -11.31
CA HIS A 520 19.86 3.42 -11.67
C HIS A 520 20.83 2.49 -10.95
N VAL A 521 20.48 2.08 -9.73
CA VAL A 521 21.37 1.35 -8.82
C VAL A 521 20.73 0.03 -8.39
N VAL A 522 21.47 -1.06 -8.54
CA VAL A 522 21.15 -2.37 -7.96
C VAL A 522 22.04 -2.58 -6.75
N ALA A 523 21.45 -2.47 -5.56
CA ALA A 523 22.12 -2.73 -4.31
C ALA A 523 22.37 -4.23 -4.09
N GLY A 524 23.42 -4.56 -3.33
CA GLY A 524 23.63 -5.90 -2.80
C GLY A 524 22.72 -6.19 -1.61
N GLY A 525 22.82 -7.40 -1.07
CA GLY A 525 21.97 -7.87 0.03
C GLY A 525 20.56 -8.29 -0.41
N PRO A 526 19.68 -8.59 0.56
CA PRO A 526 18.31 -8.98 0.26
C PRO A 526 17.55 -7.89 -0.50
N ALA A 527 16.84 -8.26 -1.55
CA ALA A 527 16.09 -7.30 -2.39
C ALA A 527 15.09 -6.46 -1.58
N VAL A 528 14.53 -7.01 -0.50
CA VAL A 528 13.60 -6.30 0.38
C VAL A 528 14.25 -5.10 1.10
N SER A 529 15.55 -5.16 1.39
CA SER A 529 16.28 -4.06 2.03
C SER A 529 16.32 -2.81 1.14
N SER A 530 16.34 -3.01 -0.18
CA SER A 530 16.27 -1.94 -1.17
C SER A 530 14.92 -1.21 -1.20
N TYR A 531 13.90 -1.68 -0.47
CA TYR A 531 12.67 -0.90 -0.27
C TYR A 531 12.84 0.23 0.76
N ARG A 532 13.98 0.33 1.46
CA ARG A 532 14.31 1.49 2.27
C ARG A 532 15.28 2.43 1.54
N LEU A 533 14.97 3.73 1.57
CA LEU A 533 15.75 4.74 0.85
C LEU A 533 17.18 4.90 1.41
N ASP A 534 17.34 4.85 2.74
CA ASP A 534 18.64 4.92 3.41
C ASP A 534 19.56 3.77 2.98
N TYR A 535 19.01 2.55 2.86
CA TYR A 535 19.75 1.39 2.33
C TYR A 535 20.23 1.63 0.90
N LEU A 536 19.32 1.99 -0.02
CA LEU A 536 19.68 2.27 -1.40
C LEU A 536 20.70 3.41 -1.53
N THR A 537 20.57 4.43 -0.69
CA THR A 537 21.47 5.59 -0.70
C THR A 537 22.87 5.20 -0.26
N SER A 538 23.03 4.39 0.79
CA SER A 538 24.34 3.86 1.18
C SER A 538 25.01 3.13 0.02
N TRP A 539 24.28 2.25 -0.67
CA TRP A 539 24.79 1.53 -1.84
C TRP A 539 25.10 2.42 -3.04
N ALA A 540 24.31 3.47 -3.29
CA ALA A 540 24.56 4.41 -4.37
C ALA A 540 25.85 5.23 -4.18
N HIS A 541 26.31 5.39 -2.93
CA HIS A 541 27.56 6.08 -2.60
C HIS A 541 28.73 5.12 -2.33
N ALA A 542 28.51 3.80 -2.38
CA ALA A 542 29.57 2.81 -2.23
C ALA A 542 30.55 2.87 -3.41
N THR A 543 31.84 2.74 -3.12
CA THR A 543 32.89 2.76 -4.15
C THR A 543 33.81 1.54 -4.02
N PRO A 544 34.56 1.15 -5.06
CA PRO A 544 35.53 0.07 -4.95
C PRO A 544 36.60 0.28 -3.87
N ASP A 545 36.87 1.54 -3.49
CA ASP A 545 37.83 1.88 -2.43
C ASP A 545 37.22 1.79 -1.02
N ASP A 546 35.89 1.78 -0.91
CA ASP A 546 35.13 1.65 0.33
C ASP A 546 33.90 0.74 0.11
N PRO A 547 34.13 -0.57 -0.12
CA PRO A 547 33.06 -1.51 -0.41
C PRO A 547 32.23 -1.82 0.84
N LEU A 548 30.93 -1.96 0.66
CA LEU A 548 29.99 -2.30 1.71
C LEU A 548 29.87 -3.80 1.94
N GLU A 549 29.75 -4.22 3.19
CA GLU A 549 29.31 -5.57 3.53
C GLU A 549 27.80 -5.55 3.82
N HIS A 550 27.03 -6.35 3.07
CA HIS A 550 25.57 -6.20 3.05
C HIS A 550 24.92 -6.50 4.40
N ARG A 551 25.46 -7.42 5.20
CA ARG A 551 24.93 -7.76 6.52
C ARG A 551 25.15 -6.61 7.50
N THR A 552 26.34 -6.01 7.50
CA THR A 552 26.72 -4.86 8.33
C THR A 552 25.80 -3.68 8.07
N VAL A 553 25.62 -3.30 6.79
CA VAL A 553 24.72 -2.20 6.42
C VAL A 553 23.27 -2.50 6.80
N THR A 554 22.81 -3.74 6.59
CA THR A 554 21.46 -4.16 6.99
C THR A 554 21.27 -4.05 8.50
N ASP A 555 22.24 -4.55 9.29
CA ASP A 555 22.16 -4.58 10.74
C ASP A 555 22.24 -3.16 11.34
N GLU A 556 23.06 -2.26 10.77
CA GLU A 556 23.10 -0.84 11.15
C GLU A 556 21.77 -0.12 10.90
N ILE A 557 21.17 -0.36 9.74
CA ILE A 557 19.88 0.24 9.33
C ILE A 557 18.70 -0.31 10.14
N GLU A 558 18.73 -1.60 10.49
CA GLU A 558 17.74 -2.22 11.40
C GLU A 558 17.90 -1.72 12.84
N ALA A 559 19.13 -1.44 13.29
CA ALA A 559 19.42 -0.90 14.62
C ALA A 559 19.09 0.60 14.75
N SER A 560 18.99 1.33 13.64
CA SER A 560 18.64 2.76 13.61
C SER A 560 17.28 3.01 14.29
N CYS A 561 17.21 4.10 15.07
CA CYS A 561 15.94 4.58 15.63
C CYS A 561 15.08 5.30 14.59
N ASP A 562 15.67 5.70 13.45
CA ASP A 562 15.04 6.59 12.49
C ASP A 562 14.82 5.87 11.15
N THR A 563 13.83 6.33 10.40
CA THR A 563 13.44 5.76 9.10
C THR A 563 13.25 6.86 8.07
N PRO A 564 13.56 6.62 6.78
CA PRO A 564 13.50 7.66 5.76
C PRO A 564 12.07 7.99 5.30
N GLY A 565 11.16 7.01 5.32
CA GLY A 565 9.75 7.15 4.94
C GLY A 565 8.88 7.77 6.03
N ALA A 566 7.58 7.98 5.78
CA ALA A 566 6.69 8.66 6.72
C ALA A 566 6.51 7.98 8.09
N ARG A 567 6.53 6.64 8.11
CA ARG A 567 6.39 5.87 9.36
C ARG A 567 7.64 6.02 10.22
N LEU A 568 7.46 5.82 11.53
CA LEU A 568 8.53 5.79 12.52
C LEU A 568 8.91 4.35 12.80
N THR A 569 10.10 4.12 13.33
CA THR A 569 10.39 2.85 14.01
C THR A 569 9.51 2.72 15.26
N ASN A 570 9.25 1.49 15.71
CA ASN A 570 8.53 1.26 16.97
C ASN A 570 9.17 2.02 18.14
N ARG A 571 10.51 2.03 18.20
CA ARG A 571 11.28 2.68 19.26
C ARG A 571 11.09 4.20 19.28
N ARG A 572 11.19 4.85 18.11
CA ARG A 572 10.98 6.29 17.96
C ARG A 572 9.51 6.67 18.19
N SER A 573 8.57 5.87 17.68
CA SER A 573 7.12 6.03 17.93
C SER A 573 6.80 6.01 19.42
N ASP A 574 7.34 5.05 20.18
CA ASP A 574 7.15 4.96 21.63
C ASP A 574 7.75 6.15 22.38
N ASP A 575 8.97 6.57 22.01
CA ASP A 575 9.63 7.73 22.64
C ASP A 575 8.87 9.05 22.38
N VAL A 576 8.42 9.26 21.14
CA VAL A 576 7.60 10.42 20.75
C VAL A 576 6.25 10.40 21.45
N HIS A 577 5.59 9.24 21.52
CA HIS A 577 4.30 9.11 22.18
C HIS A 577 4.40 9.32 23.69
N ARG A 578 5.42 8.77 24.36
CA ARG A 578 5.67 9.02 25.79
C ARG A 578 5.98 10.47 26.08
N ALA A 579 6.71 11.17 25.21
CA ALA A 579 6.95 12.60 25.35
C ALA A 579 5.66 13.42 25.17
N LEU A 580 4.80 13.04 24.22
CA LEU A 580 3.55 13.75 23.93
C LEU A 580 2.45 13.50 24.99
N ALA A 581 2.21 12.25 25.38
CA ALA A 581 1.08 11.83 26.23
C ALA A 581 1.46 11.61 27.71
N GLY A 582 2.76 11.58 28.04
CA GLY A 582 3.26 11.17 29.36
C GLY A 582 3.27 9.64 29.55
N SER A 583 3.81 9.17 30.68
CA SER A 583 3.96 7.72 30.97
C SER A 583 3.38 7.29 32.32
N LYS A 584 2.77 6.10 32.38
CA LYS A 584 2.39 5.44 33.64
C LYS A 584 3.54 4.56 34.15
N SER A 585 4.15 4.89 35.28
CA SER A 585 5.10 3.97 35.94
C SER A 585 4.38 2.96 36.85
N ARG A 586 4.60 1.66 36.63
CA ARG A 586 4.19 0.57 37.54
C ARG A 586 5.19 0.28 38.66
N ARG A 587 6.39 0.87 38.64
CA ARG A 587 7.45 0.64 39.65
C ARG A 587 7.97 1.99 40.18
N ARG A 588 7.56 2.35 41.41
CA ARG A 588 7.87 3.55 42.27
C ARG A 588 6.85 4.73 42.26
N PRO A 589 6.74 5.50 43.37
CA PRO A 589 5.52 6.19 43.85
C PRO A 589 5.22 7.50 43.07
N PRO A 590 4.05 8.15 43.28
CA PRO A 590 3.27 8.84 42.26
C PRO A 590 4.08 9.92 41.53
N GLY A 591 4.49 9.60 40.30
CA GLY A 591 5.39 10.41 39.50
C GLY A 591 5.77 9.73 38.19
N GLY A 592 4.78 9.17 37.48
CA GLY A 592 4.92 9.04 36.03
C GLY A 592 5.10 10.44 35.45
N GLY A 593 6.04 10.63 34.51
CA GLY A 593 6.37 11.96 34.02
C GLY A 593 5.19 12.59 33.27
N PRO A 594 4.90 13.90 33.46
CA PRO A 594 3.97 14.63 32.61
C PRO A 594 4.44 14.61 31.15
N ALA A 595 3.57 15.04 30.23
CA ALA A 595 4.00 15.35 28.87
C ALA A 595 5.20 16.32 28.90
N ASP A 596 6.14 16.11 27.99
CA ASP A 596 7.38 16.88 27.83
C ASP A 596 7.42 17.48 26.42
N PRO A 597 6.83 18.67 26.22
CA PRO A 597 6.73 19.29 24.90
C PRO A 597 8.10 19.59 24.27
N ALA A 598 9.10 19.94 25.09
CA ALA A 598 10.44 20.25 24.58
C ALA A 598 11.14 18.99 24.05
N ARG A 599 11.01 17.87 24.77
CA ARG A 599 11.50 16.58 24.30
C ARG A 599 10.72 16.09 23.07
N TYR A 600 9.40 16.26 23.06
CA TYR A 600 8.58 15.92 21.90
C TYR A 600 9.05 16.66 20.64
N ASP A 601 9.21 17.98 20.72
CA ASP A 601 9.67 18.82 19.60
C ASP A 601 11.08 18.40 19.13
N ALA A 602 12.00 18.14 20.05
CA ALA A 602 13.35 17.67 19.73
C ALA A 602 13.34 16.32 19.01
N LEU A 603 12.59 15.33 19.52
CA LEU A 603 12.52 13.99 18.91
C LEU A 603 11.90 14.02 17.51
N VAL A 604 10.87 14.84 17.29
CA VAL A 604 10.24 15.00 15.97
C VAL A 604 11.18 15.73 15.01
N THR A 605 11.88 16.76 15.49
CA THR A 605 12.86 17.50 14.67
C THR A 605 14.04 16.61 14.26
N GLU A 606 14.61 15.83 15.18
CA GLU A 606 15.68 14.85 14.89
C GLU A 606 15.27 13.86 13.79
N GLU A 607 14.04 13.32 13.90
CA GLU A 607 13.48 12.39 12.94
C GLU A 607 13.30 13.05 11.56
N LEU A 608 12.78 14.27 11.51
CA LEU A 608 12.64 15.02 10.25
C LEU A 608 14.01 15.36 9.64
N ASP A 609 15.00 15.72 10.46
CA ASP A 609 16.35 16.01 10.00
C ASP A 609 17.03 14.77 9.40
N TYR A 610 16.81 13.58 9.99
CA TYR A 610 17.26 12.32 9.40
C TYR A 610 16.64 12.11 8.01
N LYS A 611 15.32 12.26 7.88
CA LYS A 611 14.62 12.12 6.59
C LYS A 611 15.09 13.13 5.55
N CYS A 612 15.27 14.39 5.95
CA CYS A 612 15.79 15.45 5.08
C CYS A 612 17.18 15.08 4.53
N ARG A 613 18.12 14.69 5.40
CA ARG A 613 19.48 14.30 5.01
C ARG A 613 19.48 13.11 4.06
N THR A 614 18.70 12.07 4.37
CA THR A 614 18.63 10.87 3.52
C THR A 614 18.05 11.20 2.14
N LEU A 615 17.01 12.04 2.08
CA LEU A 615 16.46 12.49 0.80
C LEU A 615 17.47 13.32 0.00
N GLU A 616 18.21 14.21 0.65
CA GLU A 616 19.26 15.01 0.00
C GLU A 616 20.37 14.14 -0.59
N LEU A 617 20.88 13.17 0.17
CA LEU A 617 21.90 12.23 -0.30
C LEU A 617 21.42 11.40 -1.51
N ALA A 618 20.15 11.00 -1.52
CA ALA A 618 19.56 10.31 -2.66
C ALA A 618 19.42 11.22 -3.90
N LEU A 619 19.02 12.48 -3.70
CA LEU A 619 18.96 13.47 -4.78
C LEU A 619 20.35 13.79 -5.34
N ASP A 620 21.38 13.82 -4.50
CA ASP A 620 22.77 14.02 -4.92
C ASP A 620 23.28 12.83 -5.77
N ALA A 621 22.93 11.60 -5.38
CA ALA A 621 23.22 10.41 -6.18
C ALA A 621 22.51 10.47 -7.55
N LEU A 622 21.23 10.89 -7.59
CA LEU A 622 20.50 11.08 -8.84
C LEU A 622 21.11 12.20 -9.71
N GLU A 623 21.61 13.28 -9.12
CA GLU A 623 22.24 14.40 -9.84
C GLU A 623 23.53 13.98 -10.57
N ALA A 624 24.21 12.95 -10.09
CA ALA A 624 25.39 12.39 -10.76
C ALA A 624 25.06 11.56 -12.02
N VAL A 625 23.80 11.14 -12.22
CA VAL A 625 23.38 10.34 -13.38
C VAL A 625 23.06 11.25 -14.58
N PRO A 626 23.64 11.00 -15.76
CA PRO A 626 23.38 11.81 -16.95
C PRO A 626 21.90 11.78 -17.39
N ASP A 627 21.47 12.89 -17.99
CA ASP A 627 20.11 13.06 -18.49
C ASP A 627 19.86 12.21 -19.73
N SER A 628 18.74 11.48 -19.74
CA SER A 628 18.24 10.76 -20.92
C SER A 628 17.50 11.71 -21.87
N ILE A 629 17.60 11.47 -23.18
CA ILE A 629 16.78 12.18 -24.16
C ILE A 629 15.27 11.88 -24.00
N LEU A 630 14.92 10.75 -23.37
CA LEU A 630 13.55 10.35 -23.08
C LEU A 630 12.93 11.13 -21.91
N ARG A 631 13.71 11.90 -21.14
CA ARG A 631 13.15 12.75 -20.06
C ARG A 631 12.08 13.71 -20.59
N GLU A 632 12.30 14.30 -21.76
CA GLU A 632 11.35 15.23 -22.37
C GLU A 632 10.06 14.52 -22.83
N VAL A 633 10.14 13.23 -23.17
CA VAL A 633 8.96 12.40 -23.45
C VAL A 633 8.11 12.24 -22.19
N HIS A 634 8.72 11.86 -21.07
CA HIS A 634 8.04 11.70 -19.78
C HIS A 634 7.43 13.04 -19.32
N ARG A 635 8.18 14.13 -19.42
CA ARG A 635 7.72 15.49 -19.10
C ARG A 635 6.54 15.94 -19.95
N ALA A 636 6.53 15.61 -21.24
CA ALA A 636 5.44 15.95 -22.14
C ALA A 636 4.14 15.20 -21.77
N ILE A 637 4.24 13.92 -21.41
CA ILE A 637 3.08 13.11 -20.98
C ILE A 637 2.49 13.66 -19.67
N GLU A 638 3.33 13.94 -18.68
CA GLU A 638 2.87 14.57 -17.43
C GLU A 638 2.32 15.98 -17.67
N GLY A 639 2.95 16.76 -18.55
CA GLY A 639 2.49 18.11 -18.91
C GLY A 639 1.07 18.13 -19.50
N ASP A 640 0.70 17.14 -20.30
CA ASP A 640 -0.67 16.99 -20.81
C ASP A 640 -1.65 16.72 -19.66
N ALA A 641 -1.29 15.84 -18.74
CA ALA A 641 -2.09 15.51 -17.57
C ALA A 641 -2.30 16.73 -16.66
N GLN A 642 -1.22 17.46 -16.36
CA GLN A 642 -1.31 18.67 -15.55
C GLN A 642 -2.05 19.82 -16.22
N SER A 643 -2.07 19.87 -17.55
CA SER A 643 -2.91 20.83 -18.27
C SER A 643 -4.39 20.57 -18.02
N VAL A 644 -4.82 19.30 -17.93
CA VAL A 644 -6.18 18.93 -17.50
C VAL A 644 -6.41 19.32 -16.04
N TRP A 645 -5.50 18.95 -15.14
CA TRP A 645 -5.60 19.28 -13.72
C TRP A 645 -5.73 20.79 -13.47
N ARG A 646 -4.92 21.62 -14.13
CA ARG A 646 -4.98 23.10 -14.01
C ARG A 646 -6.36 23.64 -14.40
N ARG A 647 -7.01 23.07 -15.42
CA ARG A 647 -8.39 23.43 -15.79
C ARG A 647 -9.42 22.94 -14.76
N ARG A 648 -9.23 21.74 -14.20
CA ARG A 648 -10.08 21.25 -13.09
C ARG A 648 -10.01 22.21 -11.91
N LEU A 649 -8.80 22.60 -11.52
CA LEU A 649 -8.56 23.54 -10.43
C LEU A 649 -9.13 24.92 -10.74
N SER A 650 -9.01 25.45 -11.96
CA SER A 650 -9.53 26.79 -12.27
C SER A 650 -11.04 26.85 -12.39
N LEU A 651 -11.68 25.77 -12.87
CA LEU A 651 -13.13 25.71 -13.08
C LEU A 651 -13.87 25.06 -11.91
N HIS A 652 -13.17 24.69 -10.84
CA HIS A 652 -13.72 23.97 -9.69
C HIS A 652 -14.49 22.71 -10.10
N ALA A 653 -14.09 22.10 -11.22
CA ALA A 653 -14.82 21.03 -11.88
C ALA A 653 -13.97 19.76 -11.87
N SER A 654 -14.46 18.74 -11.19
CA SER A 654 -13.77 17.46 -11.00
C SER A 654 -12.43 17.53 -10.26
N ASP A 655 -12.08 18.64 -9.60
CA ASP A 655 -10.83 18.78 -8.83
C ASP A 655 -10.88 18.03 -7.49
N LEU A 656 -12.00 18.09 -6.77
CA LEU A 656 -12.24 17.39 -5.49
C LEU A 656 -12.81 15.95 -5.61
N VAL A 657 -12.65 15.30 -6.76
CA VAL A 657 -13.21 13.94 -6.96
C VAL A 657 -12.43 12.89 -6.17
N ARG A 658 -13.18 12.04 -5.46
CA ARG A 658 -12.68 10.91 -4.67
C ARG A 658 -12.74 9.61 -5.50
N PHE A 659 -11.59 9.02 -5.85
CA PHE A 659 -11.56 7.94 -6.85
C PHE A 659 -12.31 6.68 -6.41
N GLY A 660 -12.25 6.33 -5.12
CA GLY A 660 -13.01 5.21 -4.55
C GLY A 660 -14.54 5.35 -4.64
N ARG A 661 -15.04 6.52 -5.07
CA ARG A 661 -16.46 6.85 -5.23
C ARG A 661 -16.82 7.28 -6.65
N THR A 662 -15.92 7.06 -7.62
CA THR A 662 -16.21 7.35 -9.03
C THR A 662 -17.26 6.41 -9.60
N TYR A 663 -18.25 6.99 -10.28
CA TYR A 663 -19.33 6.26 -10.93
C TYR A 663 -18.77 5.34 -12.03
N ARG A 664 -19.42 4.18 -12.24
CA ARG A 664 -18.91 3.09 -13.09
C ARG A 664 -18.55 3.54 -14.52
N HIS A 665 -19.32 4.46 -15.10
CA HIS A 665 -19.05 4.94 -16.45
C HIS A 665 -17.72 5.69 -16.56
N TRP A 666 -17.33 6.50 -15.56
CA TRP A 666 -16.00 7.14 -15.55
C TRP A 666 -14.89 6.09 -15.49
N ARG A 667 -14.99 5.12 -14.57
CA ARG A 667 -13.99 4.05 -14.47
C ARG A 667 -13.83 3.29 -15.79
N ASN A 668 -14.94 2.96 -16.44
CA ASN A 668 -14.91 2.29 -17.74
C ASN A 668 -14.31 3.16 -18.86
N SER A 669 -14.54 4.48 -18.84
CA SER A 669 -14.01 5.37 -19.89
C SER A 669 -12.49 5.55 -19.82
N LEU A 670 -11.86 5.24 -18.67
CA LEU A 670 -10.41 5.34 -18.49
C LEU A 670 -9.65 4.07 -18.92
N VAL A 671 -10.31 2.92 -19.09
CA VAL A 671 -9.64 1.64 -19.42
C VAL A 671 -8.74 1.75 -20.67
N PRO A 672 -9.18 2.33 -21.80
CA PRO A 672 -8.31 2.45 -22.98
C PRO A 672 -7.11 3.37 -22.75
N ILE A 673 -7.25 4.38 -21.87
CA ILE A 673 -6.15 5.29 -21.50
C ILE A 673 -5.13 4.53 -20.66
N ILE A 674 -5.58 3.71 -19.71
CA ILE A 674 -4.74 2.87 -18.85
C ILE A 674 -3.94 1.85 -19.68
N GLU A 675 -4.61 1.14 -20.58
CA GLU A 675 -3.95 0.16 -21.46
C GLU A 675 -2.92 0.83 -22.38
N SER A 676 -3.27 1.99 -22.95
CA SER A 676 -2.35 2.76 -23.80
C SER A 676 -1.15 3.29 -23.02
N ASP A 677 -1.35 3.73 -21.77
CA ASP A 677 -0.29 4.22 -20.89
C ASP A 677 0.66 3.08 -20.49
N GLY A 678 0.13 1.95 -20.02
CA GLY A 678 0.94 0.78 -19.66
C GLY A 678 1.74 0.23 -20.83
N LYS A 679 1.15 0.18 -22.04
CA LYS A 679 1.89 -0.20 -23.25
C LYS A 679 3.02 0.79 -23.57
N CYS A 680 2.75 2.09 -23.51
CA CYS A 680 3.77 3.13 -23.73
C CYS A 680 4.89 3.01 -22.68
N HIS A 681 4.56 2.74 -21.42
CA HIS A 681 5.53 2.55 -20.34
C HIS A 681 6.47 1.39 -20.62
N SER A 682 5.94 0.20 -20.94
CA SER A 682 6.77 -0.97 -21.25
C SER A 682 7.70 -0.70 -22.43
N GLN A 683 7.23 0.05 -23.44
CA GLN A 683 8.02 0.43 -24.62
C GLN A 683 9.14 1.41 -24.29
N LEU A 684 8.84 2.46 -23.51
CA LEU A 684 9.84 3.43 -23.08
C LEU A 684 10.85 2.81 -22.11
N LEU A 685 10.41 1.94 -21.20
CA LEU A 685 11.29 1.20 -20.31
C LEU A 685 12.24 0.28 -21.08
N ALA A 686 11.72 -0.45 -22.08
CA ALA A 686 12.55 -1.31 -22.93
C ALA A 686 13.54 -0.51 -23.78
N LEU A 687 13.24 0.73 -24.15
CA LEU A 687 14.19 1.64 -24.81
C LEU A 687 15.25 2.17 -23.82
N ALA A 688 14.82 2.63 -22.64
CA ALA A 688 15.67 3.39 -21.72
C ALA A 688 16.57 2.52 -20.83
N ASN A 689 16.12 1.34 -20.41
CA ASN A 689 16.76 0.56 -19.36
C ASN A 689 17.31 -0.78 -19.90
N PRO A 690 18.63 -0.89 -20.12
CA PRO A 690 19.28 -2.09 -20.64
C PRO A 690 19.01 -3.35 -19.82
N GLN A 691 19.07 -3.26 -18.48
CA GLN A 691 18.81 -4.38 -17.59
C GLN A 691 17.35 -4.88 -17.70
N ALA A 692 16.38 -3.97 -17.63
CA ALA A 692 14.96 -4.31 -17.76
C ALA A 692 14.64 -4.90 -19.14
N ALA A 693 15.26 -4.39 -20.20
CA ALA A 693 15.10 -4.92 -21.55
C ALA A 693 15.71 -6.33 -21.69
N ARG A 694 16.85 -6.61 -21.04
CA ARG A 694 17.47 -7.94 -21.00
C ARG A 694 16.63 -8.94 -20.21
N ASP A 695 16.09 -8.55 -19.06
CA ASP A 695 15.17 -9.36 -18.27
C ASP A 695 13.91 -9.70 -19.09
N LEU A 696 13.34 -8.69 -19.76
CA LEU A 696 12.19 -8.85 -20.65
C LEU A 696 12.48 -9.76 -21.85
N ALA A 697 13.71 -9.78 -22.37
CA ALA A 697 14.14 -10.66 -23.45
C ALA A 697 14.35 -12.12 -23.01
N ILE A 698 14.58 -12.35 -21.71
CA ILE A 698 14.77 -13.68 -21.13
C ILE A 698 13.45 -14.30 -20.69
N ASP A 699 12.49 -13.48 -20.26
CA ASP A 699 11.15 -13.91 -19.85
C ASP A 699 10.43 -14.69 -20.97
N ALA A 700 10.00 -15.91 -20.65
CA ALA A 700 9.25 -16.77 -21.57
C ALA A 700 7.84 -16.22 -21.89
N GLY A 701 7.30 -15.34 -21.04
CA GLY A 701 6.01 -14.65 -21.25
C GLY A 701 6.09 -13.54 -22.30
N SER A 702 7.26 -12.92 -22.45
CA SER A 702 7.53 -11.85 -23.42
C SER A 702 7.77 -12.39 -24.82
N ARG A 703 7.18 -11.75 -25.81
CA ARG A 703 7.17 -12.24 -27.20
C ARG A 703 7.75 -11.23 -28.18
N GLU A 704 7.82 -9.98 -27.75
CA GLU A 704 8.12 -8.81 -28.54
C GLU A 704 9.60 -8.42 -28.46
N VAL A 705 10.34 -8.88 -27.46
CA VAL A 705 11.75 -8.55 -27.21
C VAL A 705 12.58 -9.83 -27.16
N ALA A 706 13.79 -9.81 -27.72
CA ALA A 706 14.68 -10.97 -27.76
C ALA A 706 16.15 -10.56 -27.64
N LEU A 707 16.97 -11.51 -27.16
CA LEU A 707 18.42 -11.43 -27.24
C LEU A 707 18.88 -11.80 -28.64
N ALA A 708 19.92 -11.14 -29.13
CA ALA A 708 20.62 -11.51 -30.34
C ALA A 708 22.13 -11.30 -30.19
N ALA A 709 22.94 -11.95 -31.03
CA ALA A 709 24.39 -11.79 -31.04
C ALA A 709 24.89 -11.56 -32.47
N VAL A 710 25.87 -10.67 -32.65
CA VAL A 710 26.44 -10.36 -33.96
C VAL A 710 27.42 -11.45 -34.39
N VAL A 711 27.21 -12.01 -35.59
CA VAL A 711 28.04 -13.08 -36.17
C VAL A 711 29.04 -12.50 -37.17
N SER A 712 28.56 -11.62 -38.06
CA SER A 712 29.38 -10.90 -39.04
C SER A 712 28.77 -9.54 -39.31
N VAL A 713 29.59 -8.57 -39.75
CA VAL A 713 29.16 -7.19 -40.02
C VAL A 713 29.09 -6.87 -41.52
N ASP A 714 29.66 -7.72 -42.38
CA ASP A 714 29.57 -7.63 -43.84
C ASP A 714 29.45 -9.02 -44.49
N PRO A 715 28.24 -9.46 -44.88
CA PRO A 715 26.95 -8.85 -44.56
C PRO A 715 26.66 -8.88 -43.04
N LEU A 716 25.77 -8.00 -42.58
CA LEU A 716 25.34 -7.98 -41.18
C LEU A 716 24.47 -9.22 -40.89
N VAL A 717 25.00 -10.14 -40.09
CA VAL A 717 24.38 -11.40 -39.71
C VAL A 717 24.32 -11.49 -38.20
N ILE A 718 23.15 -11.85 -37.67
CA ILE A 718 22.90 -11.98 -36.24
C ILE A 718 22.26 -13.33 -35.93
N ASP A 719 22.58 -13.89 -34.75
CA ASP A 719 21.89 -15.05 -34.19
C ASP A 719 20.83 -14.56 -33.21
N VAL A 720 19.55 -14.88 -33.45
CA VAL A 720 18.41 -14.41 -32.65
C VAL A 720 17.88 -15.53 -31.76
N ALA A 721 17.75 -15.26 -30.46
CA ALA A 721 17.23 -16.19 -29.46
C ALA A 721 15.71 -16.08 -29.29
N SER A 722 14.95 -16.26 -30.37
CA SER A 722 13.48 -16.20 -30.36
C SER A 722 12.86 -17.23 -31.29
N ARG A 723 11.67 -17.72 -30.91
CA ARG A 723 10.81 -18.54 -31.78
C ARG A 723 9.80 -17.72 -32.58
N ARG A 724 9.62 -16.44 -32.26
CA ARG A 724 8.58 -15.56 -32.84
C ARG A 724 9.16 -14.50 -33.77
N ILE A 725 10.29 -13.91 -33.38
CA ILE A 725 11.05 -13.02 -34.25
C ILE A 725 11.86 -13.92 -35.18
N GLY A 726 11.50 -13.93 -36.47
CA GLY A 726 12.05 -14.86 -37.45
C GLY A 726 12.15 -14.27 -38.85
N ASP A 727 12.16 -15.12 -39.87
CA ASP A 727 12.26 -14.69 -41.26
C ASP A 727 11.11 -13.73 -41.64
N GLY A 728 11.46 -12.62 -42.29
CA GLY A 728 10.52 -11.55 -42.67
C GLY A 728 10.09 -10.63 -41.51
N SER A 729 10.42 -10.94 -40.25
CA SER A 729 10.19 -10.02 -39.14
C SER A 729 11.01 -8.75 -39.34
N ARG A 730 10.40 -7.60 -39.03
CA ARG A 730 11.10 -6.33 -38.97
C ARG A 730 11.44 -6.02 -37.52
N ILE A 731 12.71 -5.78 -37.25
CA ILE A 731 13.20 -5.54 -35.90
C ILE A 731 13.74 -4.12 -35.73
N VAL A 732 13.78 -3.67 -34.48
CA VAL A 732 14.48 -2.47 -34.03
C VAL A 732 15.54 -2.86 -32.99
N LEU A 733 16.72 -2.25 -33.08
CA LEU A 733 17.77 -2.39 -32.09
C LEU A 733 17.48 -1.51 -30.88
N LEU A 734 17.45 -2.11 -29.68
CA LEU A 734 17.21 -1.40 -28.42
C LEU A 734 18.53 -1.13 -27.68
N HIS A 735 19.38 -2.15 -27.56
CA HIS A 735 20.63 -2.08 -26.79
C HIS A 735 21.77 -2.82 -27.47
N VAL A 736 23.00 -2.35 -27.27
CA VAL A 736 24.26 -2.99 -27.69
C VAL A 736 25.17 -3.09 -26.48
N ASN A 737 25.62 -4.28 -26.11
CA ASN A 737 26.55 -4.51 -24.99
C ASN A 737 26.14 -3.83 -23.66
N GLY A 738 24.83 -3.70 -23.42
CA GLY A 738 24.31 -3.04 -22.22
C GLY A 738 24.18 -1.51 -22.32
N GLU A 739 24.45 -0.92 -23.49
CA GLU A 739 24.23 0.50 -23.76
C GLU A 739 22.94 0.71 -24.55
N SER A 740 22.14 1.71 -24.15
CA SER A 740 20.88 2.02 -24.84
C SER A 740 21.13 2.73 -26.17
N SER A 741 20.60 2.15 -27.24
CA SER A 741 20.68 2.71 -28.59
C SER A 741 19.88 4.00 -28.73
N VAL A 742 18.87 4.24 -27.89
CA VAL A 742 18.07 5.47 -27.96
C VAL A 742 18.88 6.68 -27.53
N GLU A 743 19.91 6.51 -26.70
CA GLU A 743 20.73 7.61 -26.18
C GLU A 743 21.89 8.01 -27.12
N HIS A 744 22.00 7.35 -28.29
CA HIS A 744 23.06 7.66 -29.24
C HIS A 744 22.89 9.08 -29.84
N PRO A 745 23.96 9.87 -30.04
CA PRO A 745 23.85 11.27 -30.49
C PRO A 745 23.12 11.48 -31.84
N ASP A 746 23.09 10.47 -32.70
CA ASP A 746 22.41 10.51 -34.00
C ASP A 746 20.89 10.25 -33.90
N ILE A 747 20.35 10.06 -32.69
CA ILE A 747 18.93 9.82 -32.46
C ILE A 747 18.21 11.13 -32.13
N ASP A 748 17.24 11.47 -32.98
CA ASP A 748 16.36 12.62 -32.77
C ASP A 748 14.99 12.17 -32.27
N VAL A 749 14.49 12.84 -31.22
CA VAL A 749 13.14 12.64 -30.67
C VAL A 749 12.27 13.86 -30.91
N ILE A 750 11.14 13.67 -31.60
CA ILE A 750 10.16 14.72 -31.86
C ILE A 750 8.82 14.33 -31.28
N ALA A 751 8.32 15.12 -30.34
CA ALA A 751 6.97 15.00 -29.83
C ALA A 751 5.95 15.45 -30.90
N GLN A 752 5.05 14.55 -31.30
CA GLN A 752 3.94 14.82 -32.19
C GLN A 752 2.63 14.73 -31.41
N GLY A 753 1.51 15.17 -32.02
CA GLY A 753 0.22 15.21 -31.34
C GLY A 753 -0.30 13.85 -30.84
N GLY A 754 0.11 12.73 -31.45
CA GLY A 754 -0.32 11.39 -31.07
C GLY A 754 0.80 10.37 -30.84
N SER A 755 2.07 10.76 -30.99
CA SER A 755 3.21 9.85 -30.86
C SER A 755 4.50 10.60 -30.60
N PHE A 756 5.51 9.90 -30.12
CA PHE A 756 6.90 10.33 -30.11
C PHE A 756 7.62 9.65 -31.27
N LYS A 757 8.21 10.46 -32.16
CA LYS A 757 8.93 9.96 -33.34
C LYS A 757 10.42 9.95 -33.05
N PHE A 758 11.01 8.76 -33.12
CA PHE A 758 12.44 8.51 -33.00
C PHE A 758 13.04 8.31 -34.38
N SER A 759 13.95 9.18 -34.80
CA SER A 759 14.67 9.06 -36.08
C SER A 759 16.11 8.59 -35.81
N GLY A 760 16.75 7.95 -36.80
CA GLY A 760 18.13 7.46 -36.65
C GLY A 760 18.25 6.03 -36.12
N MET A 761 17.23 5.49 -35.45
CA MET A 761 17.24 4.12 -34.92
C MET A 761 17.51 3.07 -36.02
N ALA A 762 18.22 2.00 -35.69
CA ALA A 762 18.48 0.89 -36.60
C ALA A 762 17.24 -0.03 -36.71
N VAL A 763 16.54 0.06 -37.84
CA VAL A 763 15.31 -0.69 -38.14
C VAL A 763 15.43 -1.39 -39.48
N GLY A 764 15.09 -2.68 -39.56
CA GLY A 764 15.11 -3.43 -40.82
C GLY A 764 14.58 -4.85 -40.74
N PRO A 765 14.34 -5.50 -41.90
CA PRO A 765 13.88 -6.87 -41.97
C PRO A 765 15.00 -7.88 -41.71
N LEU A 766 14.60 -9.03 -41.18
CA LEU A 766 15.40 -10.25 -41.12
C LEU A 766 15.13 -11.11 -42.36
N SER A 767 16.18 -11.75 -42.87
CA SER A 767 16.11 -12.72 -43.95
C SER A 767 16.95 -13.94 -43.59
N GLN A 768 16.40 -15.14 -43.79
CA GLN A 768 17.11 -16.38 -43.49
C GLN A 768 18.35 -16.52 -44.41
N SER A 769 19.51 -16.81 -43.81
CA SER A 769 20.74 -17.09 -44.57
C SER A 769 20.70 -18.49 -45.18
N VAL A 770 21.27 -18.66 -46.39
CA VAL A 770 21.23 -19.90 -47.20
C VAL A 770 21.98 -21.08 -46.54
N SER A 771 22.81 -20.84 -45.51
CA SER A 771 23.51 -21.88 -44.75
C SER A 771 22.84 -22.13 -43.39
N ASP A 772 21.86 -23.03 -43.37
CA ASP A 772 21.15 -23.46 -42.15
C ASP A 772 22.09 -24.25 -41.21
N THR A 773 22.61 -23.59 -40.18
CA THR A 773 23.09 -24.27 -38.97
C THR A 773 22.29 -23.76 -37.77
N LYS A 774 21.29 -24.55 -37.35
CA LYS A 774 20.65 -24.39 -36.04
C LYS A 774 21.66 -24.81 -34.97
N ALA A 775 22.19 -23.85 -34.22
CA ALA A 775 22.95 -24.11 -33.01
C ALA A 775 22.01 -23.99 -31.79
N GLY A 776 21.23 -25.04 -31.49
CA GLY A 776 20.32 -25.04 -30.34
C GLY A 776 19.03 -24.23 -30.57
N HIS A 777 18.73 -23.26 -29.69
CA HIS A 777 17.51 -22.44 -29.71
C HIS A 777 17.65 -21.10 -30.44
N THR A 778 18.81 -20.79 -31.02
CA THR A 778 19.05 -19.58 -31.80
C THR A 778 18.92 -19.85 -33.30
N VAL A 779 18.45 -18.85 -34.05
CA VAL A 779 18.33 -18.91 -35.51
C VAL A 779 19.13 -17.77 -36.14
N ARG A 780 19.90 -18.09 -37.17
CA ARG A 780 20.79 -17.15 -37.86
C ARG A 780 20.07 -16.41 -38.98
N PHE A 781 20.13 -15.09 -38.96
CA PHE A 781 19.50 -14.22 -39.95
C PHE A 781 20.49 -13.18 -40.50
N GLN A 782 20.38 -12.87 -41.79
CA GLN A 782 20.91 -11.64 -42.33
C GLN A 782 19.93 -10.50 -41.99
N TRP A 783 20.44 -9.45 -41.36
CA TRP A 783 19.66 -8.27 -40.99
C TRP A 783 20.03 -7.08 -41.88
N ALA A 784 19.03 -6.43 -42.47
CA ALA A 784 19.22 -5.30 -43.39
C ALA A 784 18.64 -4.01 -42.80
N PRO A 785 19.27 -3.41 -41.77
CA PRO A 785 18.79 -2.15 -41.19
C PRO A 785 18.95 -0.99 -42.17
N GLN A 786 17.98 -0.07 -42.14
CA GLN A 786 18.01 1.16 -42.94
C GLN A 786 19.15 2.10 -42.53
N ASN A 787 19.36 2.24 -41.21
CA ASN A 787 20.49 2.92 -40.61
C ASN A 787 21.38 1.83 -40.04
N VAL A 788 22.57 1.63 -40.62
CA VAL A 788 23.48 0.56 -40.20
C VAL A 788 24.20 1.00 -38.93
N PRO A 789 23.98 0.32 -37.79
CA PRO A 789 24.66 0.65 -36.54
C PRO A 789 26.13 0.21 -36.60
N SER A 790 26.99 0.90 -35.85
CA SER A 790 28.39 0.48 -35.65
C SER A 790 28.43 -0.74 -34.73
N LEU A 791 28.64 -1.93 -35.30
CA LEU A 791 28.67 -3.20 -34.58
C LEU A 791 29.97 -3.95 -34.88
N THR A 792 30.32 -4.88 -34.00
CA THR A 792 31.45 -5.82 -34.11
C THR A 792 30.94 -7.26 -33.95
N ALA A 793 31.59 -8.22 -34.60
CA ALA A 793 31.30 -9.64 -34.38
C ALA A 793 31.53 -10.00 -32.90
N GLY A 794 30.53 -10.61 -32.27
CA GLY A 794 30.49 -10.93 -30.84
C GLY A 794 29.66 -9.98 -29.99
N ASP A 795 29.19 -8.84 -30.51
CA ASP A 795 28.36 -7.92 -29.75
C ASP A 795 27.03 -8.57 -29.32
N ASP A 796 26.66 -8.33 -28.07
CA ASP A 796 25.40 -8.73 -27.45
C ASP A 796 24.33 -7.67 -27.73
N LEU A 797 23.20 -8.08 -28.29
CA LEU A 797 22.11 -7.19 -28.69
C LEU A 797 20.84 -7.51 -27.92
N VAL A 798 20.07 -6.46 -27.63
CA VAL A 798 18.64 -6.58 -27.33
C VAL A 798 17.86 -5.95 -28.47
N ILE A 799 16.98 -6.74 -29.08
CA ILE A 799 16.17 -6.34 -30.23
C ILE A 799 14.69 -6.51 -29.91
N ALA A 800 13.84 -5.76 -30.59
CA ALA A 800 12.40 -5.90 -30.49
C ALA A 800 11.71 -5.98 -31.85
N ASP A 801 10.55 -6.64 -31.89
CA ASP A 801 9.64 -6.60 -33.03
C ASP A 801 9.15 -5.16 -33.25
N PHE A 802 9.41 -4.62 -34.43
CA PHE A 802 9.01 -3.26 -34.79
C PHE A 802 7.49 -3.06 -34.67
N THR A 803 6.69 -4.09 -34.94
CA THR A 803 5.22 -4.01 -34.91
C THR A 803 4.64 -3.83 -33.51
N TRP A 804 5.42 -4.16 -32.47
CA TRP A 804 5.06 -3.87 -31.09
C TRP A 804 4.92 -2.36 -30.87
N PHE A 805 5.90 -1.61 -31.37
CA PHE A 805 5.97 -0.16 -31.31
C PHE A 805 5.08 0.52 -32.36
N SER A 806 5.26 0.17 -33.64
CA SER A 806 4.85 1.03 -34.74
C SER A 806 4.23 0.29 -35.92
N LYS A 807 3.27 0.96 -36.56
CA LYS A 807 2.60 0.50 -37.80
C LYS A 807 3.14 1.17 -39.06
N LEU A 808 4.22 1.94 -38.97
CA LEU A 808 4.81 2.63 -40.12
C LEU A 808 5.29 1.64 -41.18
N LYS A 809 5.07 1.95 -42.46
CA LYS A 809 5.49 1.08 -43.58
C LYS A 809 7.00 1.16 -43.86
N GLY A 810 7.63 2.31 -43.57
CA GLY A 810 9.07 2.51 -43.78
C GLY A 810 9.92 2.21 -42.54
N ASN A 811 11.24 2.25 -42.71
CA ASN A 811 12.24 1.92 -41.67
C ASN A 811 13.03 3.15 -41.18
N ARG A 812 12.63 4.36 -41.59
CA ARG A 812 13.37 5.61 -41.27
C ARG A 812 13.15 6.12 -39.84
N ALA A 813 12.10 5.65 -39.18
CA ALA A 813 11.73 6.12 -37.85
C ALA A 813 10.93 5.04 -37.11
N LEU A 814 11.01 5.10 -35.78
CA LEU A 814 10.15 4.37 -34.85
C LEU A 814 9.16 5.37 -34.24
N ASN A 815 7.89 5.00 -34.14
CA ASN A 815 6.90 5.78 -33.39
C ASN A 815 6.49 5.01 -32.14
N VAL A 816 6.49 5.70 -31.00
CA VAL A 816 5.86 5.26 -29.75
C VAL A 816 4.57 6.05 -29.60
N ASP A 817 3.42 5.38 -29.44
CA ASP A 817 2.13 6.06 -29.30
C ASP A 817 2.10 6.86 -27.99
N ARG A 818 1.61 8.10 -28.05
CA ARG A 818 1.48 9.00 -26.89
C ARG A 818 0.13 8.75 -26.21
N PRO A 819 0.10 8.40 -24.91
CA PRO A 819 -1.15 8.20 -24.18
C PRO A 819 -1.99 9.49 -24.17
N LYS A 820 -3.30 9.37 -24.42
CA LYS A 820 -4.19 10.54 -24.45
C LYS A 820 -4.53 11.04 -23.04
N PRO A 821 -4.60 12.36 -22.80
CA PRO A 821 -5.13 12.90 -21.55
C PRO A 821 -6.63 12.56 -21.37
N ASP A 822 -7.17 12.79 -20.16
CA ASP A 822 -8.61 12.66 -19.93
C ASP A 822 -9.36 13.84 -20.57
N GLU A 823 -10.11 13.56 -21.62
CA GLU A 823 -10.97 14.52 -22.34
C GLU A 823 -12.47 14.19 -22.21
N ILE A 824 -12.81 13.14 -21.46
CA ILE A 824 -14.17 12.59 -21.38
C ILE A 824 -14.86 13.06 -20.11
N SER A 825 -14.18 12.92 -18.96
CA SER A 825 -14.73 13.25 -17.64
C SER A 825 -13.93 14.38 -16.97
N ALA A 826 -13.46 15.33 -17.78
CA ALA A 826 -12.67 16.48 -17.33
C ALA A 826 -12.89 17.70 -18.23
N PRO A 827 -12.52 18.90 -17.77
CA PRO A 827 -12.67 20.11 -18.57
C PRO A 827 -11.82 20.06 -19.85
N LYS A 828 -12.49 20.33 -20.97
CA LYS A 828 -11.87 20.43 -22.29
C LYS A 828 -11.11 21.76 -22.41
N THR A 829 -10.26 21.85 -23.43
CA THR A 829 -9.57 23.10 -23.78
C THR A 829 -10.50 24.24 -24.17
N THR A 830 -11.73 23.92 -24.58
CA THR A 830 -12.78 24.88 -24.95
C THR A 830 -13.73 25.21 -23.79
N CYS A 831 -13.49 24.70 -22.58
CA CYS A 831 -14.33 25.00 -21.43
C CYS A 831 -13.87 26.29 -20.76
N GLU A 832 -14.79 27.24 -20.64
CA GLU A 832 -14.62 28.53 -19.97
C GLU A 832 -15.44 28.55 -18.66
N PRO A 833 -15.20 29.51 -17.74
CA PRO A 833 -15.92 29.60 -16.46
C PRO A 833 -17.44 29.54 -16.58
N ASP A 834 -18.03 30.21 -17.58
CA ASP A 834 -19.48 30.28 -17.77
C ASP A 834 -20.07 29.15 -18.63
N SER A 835 -19.22 28.25 -19.17
CA SER A 835 -19.66 27.21 -20.12
C SER A 835 -20.75 26.28 -19.56
N TYR A 836 -20.66 25.92 -18.27
CA TYR A 836 -21.69 25.11 -17.63
C TYR A 836 -22.98 25.91 -17.41
N ALA A 837 -22.89 27.18 -17.01
CA ALA A 837 -24.06 28.03 -16.79
C ALA A 837 -24.85 28.26 -18.09
N ASP A 838 -24.13 28.48 -19.21
CA ASP A 838 -24.74 28.72 -20.52
C ASP A 838 -25.36 27.45 -21.14
N ALA A 839 -24.72 26.29 -20.95
CA ALA A 839 -25.18 25.03 -21.53
C ALA A 839 -25.01 23.82 -20.58
N PRO A 840 -25.80 23.73 -19.49
CA PRO A 840 -25.63 22.72 -18.45
C PRO A 840 -25.65 21.28 -18.98
N ALA A 841 -26.56 20.99 -19.92
CA ALA A 841 -26.68 19.65 -20.51
C ALA A 841 -25.45 19.22 -21.32
N GLY A 842 -24.83 20.15 -22.05
CA GLY A 842 -23.63 19.88 -22.85
C GLY A 842 -22.36 19.75 -22.01
N HIS A 843 -22.34 20.41 -20.85
CA HIS A 843 -21.16 20.49 -19.98
C HIS A 843 -21.25 19.65 -18.70
N ARG A 844 -22.33 18.89 -18.51
CA ARG A 844 -22.60 18.08 -17.29
C ARG A 844 -21.50 17.11 -16.88
N TYR A 845 -20.65 16.70 -17.83
CA TYR A 845 -19.58 15.72 -17.62
C TYR A 845 -18.17 16.29 -17.72
N CYS A 846 -17.99 17.48 -18.30
CA CYS A 846 -16.65 18.03 -18.51
C CYS A 846 -16.30 19.13 -17.50
N CYS A 847 -17.13 20.17 -17.35
CA CYS A 847 -16.77 21.35 -16.57
C CYS A 847 -17.89 21.84 -15.64
N ARG A 848 -18.71 20.91 -15.13
CA ARG A 848 -19.67 21.20 -14.08
C ARG A 848 -18.93 21.48 -12.75
N PRO A 849 -19.05 22.67 -12.15
CA PRO A 849 -18.44 22.98 -10.85
C PRO A 849 -19.00 22.10 -9.72
N HIS A 850 -18.19 21.84 -8.68
CA HIS A 850 -18.65 21.11 -7.50
C HIS A 850 -19.73 21.86 -6.73
N GLU A 851 -19.68 23.19 -6.73
CA GLU A 851 -20.69 24.05 -6.12
C GLU A 851 -22.09 23.73 -6.68
N ASP A 852 -22.21 23.59 -8.01
CA ASP A 852 -23.45 23.23 -8.69
C ASP A 852 -23.80 21.74 -8.54
N ALA A 853 -22.80 20.85 -8.59
CA ALA A 853 -23.00 19.40 -8.42
C ALA A 853 -23.56 19.07 -7.03
N GLU A 854 -22.95 19.63 -6.00
CA GLU A 854 -23.31 19.38 -4.61
C GLU A 854 -24.56 20.14 -4.19
N ALA A 855 -24.89 21.27 -4.83
CA ALA A 855 -26.18 21.94 -4.64
C ALA A 855 -27.37 21.07 -5.11
N ASP A 856 -27.29 20.52 -6.33
CA ASP A 856 -28.33 19.61 -6.85
C ASP A 856 -28.44 18.35 -6.00
N TRP A 857 -27.30 17.80 -5.56
CA TRP A 857 -27.30 16.62 -4.71
C TRP A 857 -27.91 16.90 -3.33
N SER A 858 -27.61 18.07 -2.74
CA SER A 858 -28.24 18.55 -1.51
C SER A 858 -29.77 18.64 -1.66
N ASP A 859 -30.24 19.19 -2.78
CA ASP A 859 -31.68 19.28 -3.10
C ASP A 859 -32.32 17.90 -3.27
N GLN A 860 -31.62 16.95 -3.89
CA GLN A 860 -32.07 15.55 -3.98
C GLN A 860 -32.15 14.89 -2.60
N LEU A 861 -31.14 15.03 -1.74
CA LEU A 861 -31.15 14.51 -0.37
C LEU A 861 -32.30 15.10 0.45
N ALA A 862 -32.55 16.40 0.34
CA ALA A 862 -33.69 17.05 0.99
C ALA A 862 -35.03 16.47 0.50
N GLY A 863 -35.19 16.25 -0.81
CA GLY A 863 -36.38 15.60 -1.38
C GLY A 863 -36.57 14.17 -0.86
N ARG A 864 -35.49 13.39 -0.74
CA ARG A 864 -35.53 12.04 -0.16
C ARG A 864 -35.94 12.06 1.33
N ARG A 865 -35.41 13.01 2.11
CA ARG A 865 -35.83 13.23 3.52
C ARG A 865 -37.32 13.57 3.61
N ALA A 866 -37.82 14.45 2.74
CA ALA A 866 -39.24 14.82 2.72
C ALA A 866 -40.17 13.65 2.39
N ARG A 867 -39.69 12.65 1.63
CA ARG A 867 -40.41 11.39 1.37
C ARG A 867 -40.21 10.32 2.45
N GLY A 868 -39.45 10.61 3.50
CA GLY A 868 -39.14 9.66 4.57
C GLY A 868 -38.08 8.61 4.20
N GLU A 869 -37.49 8.64 3.00
CA GLU A 869 -36.52 7.63 2.53
C GLU A 869 -35.17 7.65 3.26
N LEU A 870 -34.90 8.73 3.99
CA LEU A 870 -33.70 8.93 4.82
C LEU A 870 -34.06 9.07 6.30
N ASN A 871 -35.26 8.63 6.70
CA ASN A 871 -35.64 8.62 8.10
C ASN A 871 -34.83 7.51 8.82
N PRO A 872 -34.13 7.82 9.94
CA PRO A 872 -33.44 6.82 10.74
C PRO A 872 -34.37 5.69 11.24
N ASP A 873 -35.68 5.90 11.28
CA ASP A 873 -36.68 4.88 11.60
C ASP A 873 -37.11 3.98 10.42
N VAL A 874 -36.62 4.19 9.20
CA VAL A 874 -36.88 3.26 8.10
C VAL A 874 -36.05 1.99 8.26
N TRP A 875 -36.70 0.83 8.09
CA TRP A 875 -36.07 -0.48 8.20
C TRP A 875 -35.97 -1.16 6.83
N PRO A 876 -34.80 -1.72 6.46
CA PRO A 876 -33.54 -1.73 7.20
C PRO A 876 -32.82 -0.36 7.16
N PRO A 877 -31.83 -0.10 8.06
CA PRO A 877 -31.14 1.18 8.14
C PRO A 877 -30.51 1.59 6.81
N VAL A 878 -30.69 2.88 6.46
CA VAL A 878 -30.23 3.44 5.19
C VAL A 878 -28.70 3.42 5.08
N ARG A 879 -28.17 3.06 3.91
CA ARG A 879 -26.71 3.03 3.67
C ARG A 879 -26.15 4.40 3.34
N ASN A 880 -25.09 4.81 4.04
CA ASN A 880 -24.30 5.98 3.68
C ASN A 880 -23.33 5.68 2.52
N GLY A 881 -23.86 5.49 1.31
CA GLY A 881 -23.04 5.29 0.10
C GLY A 881 -22.13 6.47 -0.23
N ASP A 882 -22.48 7.66 0.26
CA ASP A 882 -21.71 8.89 0.09
C ASP A 882 -20.62 9.08 1.13
N ALA A 883 -20.53 8.17 2.11
CA ALA A 883 -19.62 8.16 3.26
C ALA A 883 -19.17 9.56 3.71
N PHE A 884 -20.15 10.33 4.19
CA PHE A 884 -19.95 11.61 4.88
C PHE A 884 -18.87 11.45 5.97
N GLU A 885 -17.80 12.25 5.84
CA GLU A 885 -16.58 12.21 6.69
C GLU A 885 -16.69 13.06 7.96
N VAL A 886 -17.81 13.79 8.11
CA VAL A 886 -18.01 14.74 9.20
C VAL A 886 -18.87 14.10 10.29
N SER A 887 -18.34 14.13 11.50
CA SER A 887 -19.01 13.65 12.70
C SER A 887 -20.25 14.50 13.04
N PRO A 888 -21.32 13.90 13.57
CA PRO A 888 -22.41 14.64 14.20
C PRO A 888 -21.90 15.53 15.32
N ALA A 889 -22.62 16.62 15.59
CA ALA A 889 -22.31 17.47 16.74
C ALA A 889 -22.34 16.63 18.04
N ASN A 890 -21.28 16.76 18.85
CA ASN A 890 -21.10 16.02 20.11
C ASN A 890 -20.98 14.49 19.96
N ALA A 891 -20.73 13.96 18.76
CA ALA A 891 -20.46 12.54 18.61
C ALA A 891 -19.20 12.17 19.41
N PRO A 892 -19.21 11.03 20.14
CA PRO A 892 -18.03 10.57 20.86
C PRO A 892 -16.86 10.38 19.89
N THR A 893 -15.73 11.01 20.19
CA THR A 893 -14.48 10.85 19.45
C THR A 893 -13.45 10.18 20.33
N GLY A 894 -12.69 9.24 19.76
CA GLY A 894 -11.56 8.63 20.43
C GLY A 894 -10.36 9.57 20.44
N ASP A 895 -9.80 9.83 21.62
CA ASP A 895 -8.50 10.48 21.75
C ASP A 895 -7.49 9.50 22.39
N PRO A 896 -6.60 8.90 21.57
CA PRO A 896 -5.55 7.99 22.04
C PRO A 896 -4.43 8.64 22.86
N ILE A 897 -4.30 9.98 22.84
CA ILE A 897 -3.30 10.71 23.64
C ILE A 897 -3.87 11.29 24.94
N ALA A 898 -5.19 11.19 25.14
CA ALA A 898 -5.85 11.63 26.38
C ALA A 898 -5.43 10.83 27.63
N GLN A 899 -4.82 9.66 27.45
CA GLN A 899 -4.32 8.82 28.54
C GLN A 899 -2.82 8.58 28.39
N PRO A 900 -2.08 8.46 29.51
CA PRO A 900 -0.66 8.15 29.44
C PRO A 900 -0.42 6.80 28.76
N ALA A 901 0.73 6.69 28.09
CA ALA A 901 1.12 5.50 27.37
C ALA A 901 1.06 4.23 28.24
N THR A 902 0.60 3.13 27.62
CA THR A 902 0.62 1.79 28.22
C THR A 902 1.25 0.80 27.25
N GLN A 903 2.04 -0.12 27.79
CA GLN A 903 2.68 -1.15 26.97
C GLN A 903 1.68 -2.23 26.56
N PRO A 904 1.74 -2.69 25.29
CA PRO A 904 0.97 -3.84 24.87
C PRO A 904 1.45 -5.11 25.60
N PRO A 905 0.56 -6.10 25.81
CA PRO A 905 0.96 -7.40 26.33
C PRO A 905 2.03 -8.08 25.45
N GLU A 906 3.07 -8.65 26.08
CA GLU A 906 4.23 -9.26 25.37
C GLU A 906 3.85 -10.37 24.37
N HIS A 907 2.73 -11.06 24.58
CA HIS A 907 2.30 -12.16 23.73
C HIS A 907 1.55 -11.70 22.47
N LEU A 908 1.21 -10.41 22.36
CA LEU A 908 0.58 -9.84 21.17
C LEU A 908 1.64 -9.29 20.21
N THR A 909 1.28 -9.29 18.94
CA THR A 909 2.04 -8.84 17.77
C THR A 909 1.16 -7.92 16.93
N ILE A 910 1.77 -7.19 16.00
CA ILE A 910 0.99 -6.35 15.07
C ILE A 910 -0.06 -7.16 14.30
N ASP A 911 0.21 -8.44 14.04
CA ASP A 911 -0.70 -9.38 13.38
C ASP A 911 -1.96 -9.73 14.19
N ASP A 912 -2.02 -9.35 15.46
CA ASP A 912 -3.21 -9.48 16.31
C ASP A 912 -4.10 -8.23 16.26
N LEU A 913 -3.54 -7.06 15.89
CA LEU A 913 -4.27 -5.80 15.70
C LEU A 913 -4.75 -5.61 14.26
N ASP A 914 -3.87 -5.92 13.31
CA ASP A 914 -4.16 -5.97 11.87
C ASP A 914 -4.79 -7.33 11.52
#